data_AF-A0A077ZJZ6-F1
#
_entry.id   AF-A0A077ZJZ6-F1
#
_cell.length_a   1.000
_cell.length_b   1.000
_cell.length_c   1.000
_cell.angle_alpha   90.00
_cell.angle_beta   90.00
_cell.angle_gamma   90.00
#
_symmetry.space_group_name_H-M   'P 1'
#
loop_
_entity.id
_entity.type
_entity.pdbx_description
1 polymer ?
#
loop_
_entity_poly.entity_id
_entity_poly.type
_entity_poly.pdbx_seq_one_letter_code
_entity_poly.pdbx_strand_id
1 'polypeptide(L)'
;MNNNPLEAVTQAVNSLVTALKLPDESAKANEVLGEMSFPQFSRLLPYRDYNQESGLFMNDTTMGFMLEAIPINGANKSIVEALDHMLRTKLPRGIPLCIHLMSSQLVGDRIEYGLREFSWSGEQAERFNAITRAYYMKAAATQFPLPEGMNLPLTLRHYRVFFSYCSPSKKKSRADILEMENLVKIIRASLQGASIATQTVDAQAFIDIVGEMINHNPDSLYPKRRQLDPYSDLNYQCVEDSFDLKVRADYLTLGLRENGRNSTARILNFHLARNPEIAFLWNMADNYSNLLNPELSISCPFILTLTLVVEDQVKTHSEANLKYMDLEKKSKTSYAKWFPSVEKEAKEWGELRQRLGSGQSSVVSYFLNITAFCNDNNETALEVEQDILNSFRKNGFELISPRFNHMRNFLTCLPFMAGKGLFKQLKEAGVVQRAESFNVANLMPLVADNPLTPAGLLAPTYRNQLAFIDIFFRGMNNTNYNMAVCGTSGAGKTGLIQPLIRSVLDSGGFAVVFDMGDGYKSLCENMGGVYLDGETLRFNPFANITDIDQSAERVRDQLSVMASPNGNLDEVHEGLLLQAVRASWLAKKNRARIDDVVDFLKNARDNDQYVESPTIRSRLDEMIVLLDQYTAGGTYGRYFNSDEPSLRDDAKMVVLELGGLEDRPSLLVAVMFSLIIYIENRMYRTPRNLKKLNVIDEGWRLLDFKNHKVGEFIEKGYRTARRHTGAYITITQNIVDFDSDKASSAARAAWGNSSYKIILKQSAKEFAKYNQLYPDQFQPLQRDMIGKFGAARDQWFSSFLLQVENHSSWHRLFVDPLSRAMYSSDGPDFEFVQQKRKEGLSIHEAVWQLAWKKSGPEMASLEAWLEEHEKYRTRRRSHWWWTVPGCLAMVLLNAAVSYGIVRLNAPVTAAFNMKQTVDAFFDSASQKQLSEPAGVAAEISRGHSGVACRGTGGSGYHPGNPAGYRPANEGGAMRCRGLIALLIWGQSVAAADLGTWGDLWPVKEPDMLTVIMQRLTALEQSGEMGRKMDAFKERVIRNSLRPPAVPGIGRTEKYGSRLFDPSVRLAADIRDNEGRVFARQGEVMNPLQYVPFNQTLYFINGDDPAQVAWMKRQTPPTLESKIILVQGSIPEMQKSLDSCVYFDQNGVLCQRLGIDQVPARVSAVPGDRFLKVEFIPAEEGRK
;
A
#
# COMPACT_ATOMS: atom_id res chain seq x y z
N MET A 1 -7.06 44.10 85.50
CA MET A 1 -7.20 42.87 86.32
C MET A 1 -6.51 41.74 85.57
N ASN A 2 -5.78 40.90 86.30
CA ASN A 2 -4.77 39.92 85.84
C ASN A 2 -5.04 39.22 84.49
N ASN A 3 -4.13 39.44 83.52
CA ASN A 3 -3.89 38.52 82.41
C ASN A 3 -3.34 37.21 83.01
N ASN A 4 -4.24 36.33 83.42
CA ASN A 4 -3.84 35.05 84.00
C ASN A 4 -3.46 34.12 82.83
N PRO A 5 -2.18 33.73 82.65
CA PRO A 5 -1.78 32.78 81.61
C PRO A 5 -2.56 31.45 81.68
N LEU A 6 -3.14 31.13 82.83
CA LEU A 6 -4.09 30.03 82.97
C LEU A 6 -5.30 30.14 82.05
N GLU A 7 -5.87 31.31 81.73
CA GLU A 7 -7.02 31.39 80.83
C GLU A 7 -6.67 31.02 79.39
N ALA A 8 -5.51 31.49 78.89
CA ALA A 8 -5.03 31.14 77.56
C ALA A 8 -4.71 29.65 77.45
N VAL A 9 -4.06 29.08 78.49
CA VAL A 9 -3.82 27.63 78.57
C VAL A 9 -5.13 26.87 78.68
N THR A 10 -6.10 27.35 79.45
CA THR A 10 -7.41 26.71 79.59
C THR A 10 -8.19 26.75 78.28
N GLN A 11 -8.14 27.84 77.51
CA GLN A 11 -8.72 27.90 76.17
C GLN A 11 -8.02 26.95 75.20
N ALA A 12 -6.68 26.89 75.21
CA ALA A 12 -5.94 25.96 74.36
C ALA A 12 -6.27 24.50 74.71
N VAL A 13 -6.26 24.15 76.00
CA VAL A 13 -6.64 22.82 76.49
C VAL A 13 -8.09 22.52 76.17
N ASN A 14 -9.02 23.46 76.37
CA ASN A 14 -10.43 23.25 76.01
C ASN A 14 -10.61 23.07 74.51
N SER A 15 -9.86 23.80 73.67
CA SER A 15 -9.90 23.61 72.21
C SER A 15 -9.35 22.23 71.80
N LEU A 16 -8.26 21.77 72.43
CA LEU A 16 -7.69 20.44 72.24
C LEU A 16 -8.62 19.32 72.75
N VAL A 17 -9.23 19.50 73.92
CA VAL A 17 -10.19 18.55 74.50
C VAL A 17 -11.47 18.52 73.67
N THR A 18 -11.91 19.66 73.11
CA THR A 18 -13.07 19.71 72.22
C THR A 18 -12.74 19.04 70.88
N ALA A 19 -11.53 19.23 70.34
CA ALA A 19 -11.06 18.53 69.16
C ALA A 19 -10.92 17.01 69.40
N LEU A 20 -10.47 16.59 70.59
CA LEU A 20 -10.39 15.18 71.01
C LEU A 20 -11.76 14.57 71.32
N LYS A 21 -12.77 15.40 71.65
CA LYS A 21 -14.15 14.98 71.94
C LYS A 21 -15.07 15.03 70.72
N LEU A 22 -14.65 15.63 69.61
CA LEU A 22 -15.35 15.43 68.35
C LEU A 22 -15.24 13.94 68.03
N PRO A 23 -16.37 13.24 67.83
CA PRO A 23 -16.34 11.83 67.50
C PRO A 23 -15.39 11.64 66.32
N ASP A 24 -14.57 10.60 66.41
CA ASP A 24 -13.64 10.23 65.35
C ASP A 24 -14.42 9.65 64.17
N GLU A 25 -15.16 10.53 63.48
CA GLU A 25 -15.88 10.27 62.24
C GLU A 25 -14.91 9.78 61.16
N SER A 26 -13.58 9.90 61.36
CA SER A 26 -12.59 9.33 60.46
C SER A 26 -12.65 7.80 60.41
N ALA A 27 -12.97 7.12 61.52
CA ALA A 27 -13.13 5.67 61.53
C ALA A 27 -14.36 5.23 60.71
N LYS A 28 -15.47 5.95 60.86
CA LYS A 28 -16.72 5.71 60.12
C LYS A 28 -16.59 6.09 58.64
N ALA A 29 -15.88 7.17 58.34
CA ALA A 29 -15.52 7.56 56.98
C ALA A 29 -14.59 6.53 56.33
N ASN A 30 -13.61 5.98 57.07
CA ASN A 30 -12.73 4.92 56.58
C ASN A 30 -13.47 3.60 56.38
N GLU A 31 -14.43 3.26 57.25
CA GLU A 31 -15.30 2.08 57.11
C GLU A 31 -16.18 2.21 55.87
N VAL A 32 -16.83 3.37 55.67
CA VAL A 32 -17.61 3.68 54.46
C VAL A 32 -16.73 3.68 53.21
N LEU A 33 -15.52 4.24 53.27
CA LEU A 33 -14.54 4.20 52.17
C LEU A 33 -14.06 2.76 51.88
N GLY A 34 -13.96 1.92 52.90
CA GLY A 34 -13.62 0.49 52.77
C GLY A 34 -14.74 -0.34 52.15
N GLU A 35 -16.00 0.03 52.41
CA GLU A 35 -17.19 -0.57 51.79
C GLU A 35 -17.44 -0.07 50.35
N MET A 36 -16.91 1.09 49.98
CA MET A 36 -17.00 1.63 48.63
C MET A 36 -16.14 0.82 47.65
N SER A 37 -16.71 -0.24 47.09
CA SER A 37 -16.13 -0.90 45.92
C SER A 37 -16.34 -0.01 44.69
N PHE A 38 -15.37 0.85 44.39
CA PHE A 38 -15.36 1.53 43.09
C PHE A 38 -14.90 0.52 42.01
N PRO A 39 -15.76 0.11 41.07
CA PRO A 39 -15.35 -0.75 39.97
C PRO A 39 -14.40 0.02 39.05
N GLN A 40 -13.10 -0.24 39.15
CA GLN A 40 -12.10 0.32 38.24
C GLN A 40 -11.95 -0.58 37.02
N PHE A 41 -12.09 -0.02 35.81
CA PHE A 41 -11.95 -0.76 34.55
C PHE A 41 -10.58 -1.44 34.42
N SER A 42 -9.51 -0.75 34.84
CA SER A 42 -8.14 -1.28 34.84
C SER A 42 -8.00 -2.60 35.61
N ARG A 43 -8.81 -2.86 36.64
CA ARG A 43 -8.77 -4.13 37.40
C ARG A 43 -9.37 -5.31 36.65
N LEU A 44 -10.19 -5.08 35.62
CA LEU A 44 -10.71 -6.14 34.75
C LEU A 44 -9.59 -6.69 33.84
N LEU A 45 -8.62 -5.84 33.49
CA LEU A 45 -7.55 -6.15 32.56
C LEU A 45 -6.50 -7.09 33.18
N PRO A 46 -5.99 -8.08 32.42
CA PRO A 46 -5.09 -9.11 32.93
C PRO A 46 -3.63 -8.66 33.05
N TYR A 47 -3.27 -7.51 32.50
CA TYR A 47 -1.88 -7.07 32.31
C TYR A 47 -1.22 -6.77 33.65
N ARG A 48 -0.01 -7.31 33.90
CA ARG A 48 0.76 -7.01 35.13
C ARG A 48 2.16 -6.57 34.77
N ASP A 49 2.96 -7.47 34.24
CA ASP A 49 4.38 -7.23 33.98
C ASP A 49 4.80 -7.76 32.60
N TYR A 50 5.95 -7.31 32.11
CA TYR A 50 6.58 -7.75 30.87
C TYR A 50 8.02 -8.18 31.16
N ASN A 51 8.31 -9.45 30.88
CA ASN A 51 9.64 -9.98 31.04
C ASN A 51 10.47 -9.64 29.79
N GLN A 52 11.42 -8.71 29.94
CA GLN A 52 12.23 -8.21 28.83
C GLN A 52 13.19 -9.25 28.23
N GLU A 53 13.64 -10.23 29.03
CA GLU A 53 14.57 -11.28 28.57
C GLU A 53 13.87 -12.28 27.63
N SER A 54 12.66 -12.71 27.98
CA SER A 54 11.86 -13.68 27.21
C SER A 54 10.94 -13.02 26.17
N GLY A 55 10.64 -11.73 26.33
CA GLY A 55 9.68 -11.02 25.50
C GLY A 55 8.21 -11.41 25.76
N LEU A 56 7.90 -11.88 26.97
CA LEU A 56 6.58 -12.40 27.36
C LEU A 56 5.87 -11.49 28.37
N PHE A 57 4.55 -11.39 28.23
CA PHE A 57 3.66 -10.72 29.17
C PHE A 57 3.24 -11.67 30.29
N MET A 58 3.48 -11.25 31.53
CA MET A 58 3.22 -11.99 32.75
C MET A 58 1.89 -11.55 33.36
N ASN A 59 0.78 -11.92 32.74
CA ASN A 59 -0.57 -11.53 33.18
C ASN A 59 -0.95 -12.11 34.57
N ASP A 60 -2.11 -11.71 35.10
CA ASP A 60 -2.63 -12.14 36.40
C ASP A 60 -2.72 -13.67 36.57
N THR A 61 -3.21 -14.36 35.55
CA THR A 61 -3.53 -15.80 35.55
C THR A 61 -3.01 -16.51 34.30
N THR A 62 -2.45 -15.77 33.35
CA THR A 62 -1.96 -16.26 32.07
C THR A 62 -0.55 -15.76 31.80
N MET A 63 0.11 -16.34 30.81
CA MET A 63 1.35 -15.82 30.23
C MET A 63 1.15 -15.76 28.71
N GLY A 64 1.67 -14.71 28.07
CA GLY A 64 1.35 -14.45 26.66
C GLY A 64 2.40 -13.66 25.91
N PHE A 65 2.18 -13.49 24.62
CA PHE A 65 2.99 -12.63 23.76
C PHE A 65 2.08 -11.87 22.80
N MET A 66 2.56 -10.74 22.31
CA MET A 66 1.90 -9.94 21.29
C MET A 66 2.88 -9.64 20.15
N LEU A 67 2.41 -9.78 18.92
CA LEU A 67 3.16 -9.46 17.71
C LEU A 67 2.42 -8.38 16.93
N GLU A 68 3.15 -7.43 16.37
CA GLU A 68 2.64 -6.53 15.33
C GLU A 68 3.06 -7.09 13.97
N ALA A 69 2.09 -7.21 13.07
CA ALA A 69 2.26 -7.72 11.72
C ALA A 69 2.09 -6.59 10.71
N ILE A 70 2.90 -6.61 9.65
CA ILE A 70 2.66 -5.75 8.49
C ILE A 70 1.46 -6.33 7.73
N PRO A 71 0.38 -5.55 7.51
CA PRO A 71 -0.75 -6.02 6.72
C PRO A 71 -0.33 -6.41 5.30
N ILE A 72 -0.97 -7.44 4.75
CA ILE A 72 -0.74 -7.86 3.36
C ILE A 72 -1.69 -7.11 2.42
N ASN A 73 -1.21 -6.64 1.27
CA ASN A 73 -2.03 -5.86 0.32
C ASN A 73 -3.06 -6.71 -0.44
N GLY A 74 -2.95 -8.02 -0.35
CA GLY A 74 -3.80 -9.00 -1.01
C GLY A 74 -3.38 -10.40 -0.62
N ALA A 75 -4.17 -11.39 -1.01
CA ALA A 75 -3.91 -12.79 -0.72
C ALA A 75 -4.13 -13.66 -1.95
N ASN A 76 -3.48 -14.82 -1.97
CA ASN A 76 -3.66 -15.86 -2.97
C ASN A 76 -3.80 -17.23 -2.27
N LYS A 77 -3.98 -18.30 -3.05
CA LYS A 77 -4.16 -19.65 -2.49
C LYS A 77 -3.00 -20.11 -1.62
N SER A 78 -1.75 -19.83 -2.01
CA SER A 78 -0.58 -20.24 -1.22
C SER A 78 -0.51 -19.58 0.15
N ILE A 79 -0.91 -18.31 0.27
CA ILE A 79 -0.98 -17.61 1.56
C ILE A 79 -2.05 -18.26 2.45
N VAL A 80 -3.23 -18.56 1.88
CA VAL A 80 -4.32 -19.22 2.61
C VAL A 80 -3.90 -20.62 3.07
N GLU A 81 -3.23 -21.40 2.22
CA GLU A 81 -2.72 -22.73 2.56
C GLU A 81 -1.65 -22.69 3.67
N ALA A 82 -0.76 -21.68 3.66
CA ALA A 82 0.23 -21.48 4.72
C ALA A 82 -0.44 -21.16 6.06
N LEU A 83 -1.47 -20.30 6.06
CA LEU A 83 -2.24 -19.95 7.26
C LEU A 83 -3.07 -21.14 7.77
N ASP A 84 -3.72 -21.88 6.88
CA ASP A 84 -4.41 -23.13 7.24
C ASP A 84 -3.45 -24.15 7.87
N HIS A 85 -2.26 -24.34 7.26
CA HIS A 85 -1.24 -25.23 7.81
C HIS A 85 -0.77 -24.80 9.21
N MET A 86 -0.62 -23.48 9.45
CA MET A 86 -0.31 -22.93 10.77
C MET A 86 -1.39 -23.30 11.79
N LEU A 87 -2.68 -23.11 11.46
CA LEU A 87 -3.80 -23.48 12.35
C LEU A 87 -3.80 -24.98 12.65
N ARG A 88 -3.60 -25.82 11.63
CA ARG A 88 -3.66 -27.28 11.80
C ARG A 88 -2.49 -27.85 12.58
N THR A 89 -1.27 -27.34 12.38
CA THR A 89 -0.05 -28.05 12.82
C THR A 89 0.78 -27.31 13.87
N LYS A 90 0.61 -25.99 14.01
CA LYS A 90 1.50 -25.16 14.83
C LYS A 90 0.84 -24.59 16.08
N LEU A 91 -0.47 -24.35 16.04
CA LEU A 91 -1.20 -23.82 17.19
C LEU A 91 -1.60 -24.92 18.19
N PRO A 92 -1.34 -24.72 19.50
CA PRO A 92 -1.87 -25.57 20.56
C PRO A 92 -3.39 -25.65 20.54
N ARG A 93 -3.93 -26.82 20.86
CA ARG A 93 -5.39 -27.05 20.88
C ARG A 93 -6.04 -26.44 22.11
N GLY A 94 -7.25 -25.92 21.95
CA GLY A 94 -8.04 -25.40 23.07
C GLY A 94 -7.62 -24.02 23.60
N ILE A 95 -6.56 -23.41 23.07
CA ILE A 95 -6.05 -22.11 23.52
C ILE A 95 -6.39 -21.01 22.50
N PRO A 96 -6.98 -19.87 22.92
CA PRO A 96 -7.34 -18.78 22.00
C PRO A 96 -6.14 -18.04 21.41
N LEU A 97 -6.17 -17.86 20.09
CA LEU A 97 -5.38 -16.86 19.37
C LEU A 97 -6.32 -15.73 18.93
N CYS A 98 -5.90 -14.47 19.13
CA CYS A 98 -6.65 -13.32 18.63
C CYS A 98 -5.83 -12.57 17.57
N ILE A 99 -6.50 -12.17 16.50
CA ILE A 99 -5.97 -11.33 15.43
C ILE A 99 -6.78 -10.05 15.42
N HIS A 100 -6.12 -8.89 15.51
CA HIS A 100 -6.76 -7.59 15.61
C HIS A 100 -6.31 -6.72 14.45
N LEU A 101 -7.24 -6.27 13.61
CA LEU A 101 -7.00 -5.21 12.63
C LEU A 101 -7.59 -3.92 13.17
N MET A 102 -6.72 -2.96 13.46
CA MET A 102 -7.05 -1.68 14.05
C MET A 102 -6.99 -0.60 12.97
N SER A 103 -8.11 0.09 12.75
CA SER A 103 -8.22 1.30 11.93
C SER A 103 -8.03 2.54 12.83
N SER A 104 -6.80 3.02 12.92
CA SER A 104 -6.44 4.15 13.78
C SER A 104 -6.72 5.50 13.10
N GLN A 105 -7.28 6.46 13.85
CA GLN A 105 -7.35 7.87 13.46
C GLN A 105 -6.16 8.71 13.93
N LEU A 106 -5.25 8.13 14.73
CA LEU A 106 -4.11 8.85 15.33
C LEU A 106 -2.97 9.01 14.32
N VAL A 107 -3.27 9.68 13.20
CA VAL A 107 -2.38 9.85 12.05
C VAL A 107 -1.60 11.17 12.08
N GLY A 108 -1.80 12.02 13.09
CA GLY A 108 -1.25 13.37 13.15
C GLY A 108 0.27 13.42 13.02
N ASP A 109 0.99 12.63 13.83
CA ASP A 109 2.46 12.52 13.75
C ASP A 109 2.92 12.06 12.35
N ARG A 110 2.18 11.14 11.73
CA ARG A 110 2.51 10.59 10.40
C ARG A 110 2.29 11.61 9.30
N ILE A 111 1.21 12.39 9.38
CA ILE A 111 0.95 13.49 8.45
C ILE A 111 2.06 14.54 8.55
N GLU A 112 2.40 14.97 9.78
CA GLU A 112 3.46 15.97 9.96
C GLU A 112 4.82 15.48 9.48
N TYR A 113 5.20 14.27 9.88
CA TYR A 113 6.46 13.67 9.44
C TYR A 113 6.48 13.46 7.93
N GLY A 114 5.39 12.97 7.35
CA GLY A 114 5.30 12.64 5.93
C GLY A 114 5.31 13.85 4.99
N LEU A 115 4.76 14.99 5.44
CA LEU A 115 4.75 16.24 4.68
C LEU A 115 6.05 17.07 4.80
N ARG A 116 7.04 16.63 5.59
CA ARG A 116 8.30 17.38 5.79
C ARG A 116 9.07 17.64 4.48
N GLU A 117 8.95 16.73 3.50
CA GLU A 117 9.59 16.83 2.17
C GLU A 117 8.64 17.45 1.11
N PHE A 118 7.45 17.86 1.54
CA PHE A 118 6.44 18.57 0.74
C PHE A 118 6.05 19.90 1.42
N SER A 119 7.02 20.55 2.07
CA SER A 119 6.79 21.80 2.79
C SER A 119 7.02 23.01 1.90
N TRP A 120 6.09 23.96 1.95
CA TRP A 120 6.21 25.27 1.31
C TRP A 120 7.48 25.99 1.78
N SER A 121 8.13 26.71 0.87
CA SER A 121 9.33 27.53 1.13
C SER A 121 9.03 29.02 0.91
N GLY A 122 9.90 29.93 1.36
CA GLY A 122 9.72 31.38 1.22
C GLY A 122 9.02 32.08 2.40
N GLU A 123 8.71 33.37 2.25
CA GLU A 123 8.25 34.24 3.35
C GLU A 123 6.95 33.78 4.03
N GLN A 124 6.00 33.28 3.24
CA GLN A 124 4.68 32.80 3.71
C GLN A 124 4.65 31.29 4.00
N ALA A 125 5.83 30.63 4.04
CA ALA A 125 5.94 29.18 4.18
C ALA A 125 5.20 28.63 5.40
N GLU A 126 5.33 29.26 6.56
CA GLU A 126 4.70 28.77 7.80
C GLU A 126 3.18 28.74 7.67
N ARG A 127 2.58 29.81 7.13
CA ARG A 127 1.14 29.94 6.91
C ARG A 127 0.62 28.91 5.90
N PHE A 128 1.30 28.75 4.78
CA PHE A 128 0.91 27.78 3.75
C PHE A 128 1.03 26.34 4.25
N ASN A 129 2.11 26.01 4.96
CA ASN A 129 2.32 24.71 5.58
C ASN A 129 1.26 24.40 6.64
N ALA A 130 0.81 25.41 7.40
CA ALA A 130 -0.29 25.26 8.35
C ALA A 130 -1.60 24.89 7.64
N ILE A 131 -1.96 25.57 6.55
CA ILE A 131 -3.19 25.29 5.78
C ILE A 131 -3.14 23.90 5.12
N THR A 132 -2.06 23.56 4.41
CA THR A 132 -1.92 22.22 3.81
C THR A 132 -2.02 21.11 4.86
N ARG A 133 -1.43 21.32 6.04
CA ARG A 133 -1.57 20.36 7.14
C ARG A 133 -3.00 20.29 7.69
N ALA A 134 -3.63 21.44 7.92
CA ALA A 134 -5.01 21.51 8.40
C ALA A 134 -5.96 20.79 7.44
N TYR A 135 -5.73 20.90 6.14
CA TYR A 135 -6.49 20.19 5.11
C TYR A 135 -6.51 18.68 5.34
N TYR A 136 -5.35 18.05 5.48
CA TYR A 136 -5.26 16.61 5.73
C TYR A 136 -5.68 16.22 7.15
N MET A 137 -5.37 17.03 8.17
CA MET A 137 -5.78 16.75 9.56
C MET A 137 -7.30 16.79 9.71
N LYS A 138 -7.96 17.78 9.10
CA LYS A 138 -9.43 17.88 9.10
C LYS A 138 -10.06 16.69 8.37
N ALA A 139 -9.48 16.25 7.25
CA ALA A 139 -9.91 15.04 6.55
C ALA A 139 -9.76 13.77 7.40
N ALA A 140 -8.71 13.68 8.23
CA ALA A 140 -8.54 12.57 9.18
C ALA A 140 -9.60 12.58 10.31
N ALA A 141 -9.93 13.76 10.84
CA ALA A 141 -10.97 13.91 11.87
C ALA A 141 -12.39 13.64 11.34
N THR A 142 -12.63 13.99 10.08
CA THR A 142 -13.95 13.86 9.44
C THR A 142 -13.80 13.14 8.11
N GLN A 143 -13.84 13.88 7.01
CA GLN A 143 -13.67 13.39 5.65
C GLN A 143 -13.11 14.49 4.74
N PHE A 144 -12.58 14.11 3.58
CA PHE A 144 -12.19 15.06 2.54
C PHE A 144 -13.41 15.83 2.02
N PRO A 145 -13.26 17.11 1.66
CA PRO A 145 -14.32 17.86 1.00
C PRO A 145 -14.62 17.26 -0.38
N LEU A 146 -15.91 17.14 -0.70
CA LEU A 146 -16.41 16.57 -1.94
C LEU A 146 -17.42 17.53 -2.61
N PRO A 147 -17.60 17.42 -3.93
CA PRO A 147 -18.65 18.15 -4.64
C PRO A 147 -20.06 17.84 -4.12
N GLU A 148 -20.98 18.78 -4.30
CA GLU A 148 -22.40 18.56 -3.99
C GLU A 148 -22.97 17.32 -4.70
N GLY A 149 -23.73 16.50 -3.98
CA GLY A 149 -24.29 15.25 -4.48
C GLY A 149 -23.36 14.04 -4.40
N MET A 150 -22.08 14.22 -4.07
CA MET A 150 -21.15 13.11 -3.85
C MET A 150 -20.97 12.85 -2.35
N ASN A 151 -21.51 11.74 -1.86
CA ASN A 151 -21.33 11.30 -0.47
C ASN A 151 -20.47 10.04 -0.42
N LEU A 152 -19.15 10.21 -0.28
CA LEU A 152 -18.20 9.11 -0.14
C LEU A 152 -17.45 9.24 1.19
N PRO A 153 -17.26 8.15 1.96
CA PRO A 153 -16.59 8.15 3.27
C PRO A 153 -15.06 8.22 3.14
N LEU A 154 -14.54 9.27 2.49
CA LEU A 154 -13.12 9.43 2.18
C LEU A 154 -12.41 10.12 3.33
N THR A 155 -11.56 9.39 4.04
CA THR A 155 -10.86 9.88 5.24
C THR A 155 -9.40 9.38 5.25
N LEU A 156 -8.68 9.60 6.35
CA LEU A 156 -7.32 9.10 6.56
C LEU A 156 -7.28 8.20 7.78
N ARG A 157 -6.79 6.97 7.59
CA ARG A 157 -6.63 5.96 8.62
C ARG A 157 -5.23 5.37 8.57
N HIS A 158 -4.86 4.72 9.66
CA HIS A 158 -3.69 3.86 9.72
C HIS A 158 -4.08 2.47 10.20
N TYR A 159 -4.07 1.50 9.28
CA TYR A 159 -4.33 0.10 9.56
C TYR A 159 -3.11 -0.57 10.17
N ARG A 160 -3.32 -1.24 11.30
CA ARG A 160 -2.32 -2.02 12.03
C ARG A 160 -2.88 -3.39 12.35
N VAL A 161 -2.07 -4.44 12.24
CA VAL A 161 -2.48 -5.81 12.52
C VAL A 161 -1.69 -6.35 13.70
N PHE A 162 -2.37 -6.98 14.65
CA PHE A 162 -1.74 -7.57 15.83
C PHE A 162 -2.18 -9.01 16.05
N PHE A 163 -1.26 -9.85 16.48
CA PHE A 163 -1.55 -11.18 17.00
C PHE A 163 -1.32 -11.18 18.51
N SER A 164 -2.30 -11.61 19.29
CA SER A 164 -2.15 -11.79 20.73
C SER A 164 -2.54 -13.19 21.13
N TYR A 165 -1.68 -13.85 21.91
CA TYR A 165 -1.88 -15.20 22.40
C TYR A 165 -1.51 -15.28 23.88
N CYS A 166 -2.31 -15.97 24.68
CA CYS A 166 -1.95 -16.29 26.06
C CYS A 166 -2.50 -17.65 26.49
N SER A 167 -1.75 -18.34 27.35
CA SER A 167 -2.12 -19.61 27.95
C SER A 167 -2.22 -19.47 29.47
N PRO A 168 -3.09 -20.23 30.15
CA PRO A 168 -3.12 -20.27 31.61
C PRO A 168 -1.77 -20.74 32.16
N SER A 169 -1.15 -19.93 33.02
CA SER A 169 0.05 -20.32 33.76
C SER A 169 0.06 -19.62 35.11
N LYS A 170 -0.19 -20.38 36.17
CA LYS A 170 -0.13 -19.89 37.56
C LYS A 170 1.29 -19.85 38.11
N LYS A 171 2.09 -20.86 37.77
CA LYS A 171 3.46 -21.01 38.29
C LYS A 171 4.47 -20.19 37.50
N LYS A 172 4.17 -19.82 36.24
CA LYS A 172 5.07 -19.12 35.32
C LYS A 172 6.46 -19.78 35.33
N SER A 173 6.47 -21.10 35.22
CA SER A 173 7.68 -21.91 35.39
C SER A 173 8.69 -21.65 34.27
N ARG A 174 9.97 -21.93 34.49
CA ARG A 174 10.98 -21.82 33.42
C ARG A 174 10.66 -22.70 32.21
N ALA A 175 10.00 -23.85 32.42
CA ALA A 175 9.56 -24.71 31.34
C ALA A 175 8.41 -24.07 30.54
N ASP A 176 7.44 -23.45 31.22
CA ASP A 176 6.32 -22.73 30.59
C ASP A 176 6.86 -21.57 29.74
N ILE A 177 7.87 -20.84 30.24
CA ILE A 177 8.52 -19.73 29.53
C ILE A 177 9.18 -20.24 28.26
N LEU A 178 9.99 -21.31 28.37
CA LEU A 178 10.68 -21.90 27.22
C LEU A 178 9.70 -22.45 26.16
N GLU A 179 8.61 -23.07 26.58
CA GLU A 179 7.55 -23.54 25.69
C GLU A 179 6.91 -22.38 24.92
N MET A 180 6.61 -21.27 25.61
CA MET A 180 6.06 -20.06 25.01
C MET A 180 7.04 -19.38 24.06
N GLU A 181 8.33 -19.27 24.42
CA GLU A 181 9.37 -18.73 23.53
C GLU A 181 9.49 -19.55 22.23
N ASN A 182 9.44 -20.88 22.34
CA ASN A 182 9.45 -21.77 21.19
C ASN A 182 8.18 -21.58 20.33
N LEU A 183 7.01 -21.42 20.95
CA LEU A 183 5.77 -21.15 20.25
C LEU A 183 5.81 -19.81 19.48
N VAL A 184 6.37 -18.75 20.09
CA VAL A 184 6.60 -17.45 19.42
C VAL A 184 7.44 -17.66 18.16
N LYS A 185 8.57 -18.37 18.26
CA LYS A 185 9.45 -18.65 17.11
C LYS A 185 8.71 -19.40 16.01
N ILE A 186 7.94 -20.44 16.36
CA ILE A 186 7.16 -21.24 15.41
C ILE A 186 6.09 -20.39 14.70
N ILE A 187 5.33 -19.58 15.43
CA ILE A 187 4.27 -18.74 14.86
C ILE A 187 4.87 -17.66 13.95
N ARG A 188 5.94 -16.99 14.37
CA ARG A 188 6.63 -16.00 13.54
C ARG A 188 7.17 -16.61 12.24
N ALA A 189 7.80 -17.79 12.32
CA ALA A 189 8.27 -18.51 11.14
C ALA A 189 7.12 -18.92 10.21
N SER A 190 5.98 -19.32 10.77
CA SER A 190 4.78 -19.69 10.00
C SER A 190 4.17 -18.48 9.28
N LEU A 191 4.06 -17.34 9.97
CA LEU A 191 3.59 -16.08 9.39
C LEU A 191 4.57 -15.58 8.30
N GLN A 192 5.87 -15.69 8.53
CA GLN A 192 6.88 -15.38 7.51
C GLN A 192 6.73 -16.27 6.27
N GLY A 193 6.44 -17.56 6.42
CA GLY A 193 6.11 -18.46 5.32
C GLY A 193 4.85 -18.05 4.54
N ALA A 194 3.92 -17.34 5.18
CA ALA A 194 2.77 -16.70 4.56
C ALA A 194 3.05 -15.28 4.02
N SER A 195 4.34 -14.88 3.94
CA SER A 195 4.78 -13.53 3.56
C SER A 195 4.29 -12.40 4.48
N ILE A 196 4.02 -12.72 5.75
CA ILE A 196 3.59 -11.77 6.78
C ILE A 196 4.77 -11.51 7.72
N ALA A 197 5.41 -10.36 7.55
CA ALA A 197 6.48 -9.90 8.43
C ALA A 197 5.92 -9.49 9.80
N THR A 198 6.60 -9.88 10.87
CA THR A 198 6.17 -9.62 12.25
C THR A 198 7.30 -9.12 13.15
N GLN A 199 6.95 -8.25 14.09
CA GLN A 199 7.80 -7.78 15.18
C GLN A 199 7.15 -8.06 16.54
N THR A 200 7.98 -8.25 17.57
CA THR A 200 7.51 -8.42 18.96
C THR A 200 7.07 -7.08 19.52
N VAL A 201 5.96 -7.07 20.25
CA VAL A 201 5.48 -5.90 21.00
C VAL A 201 6.04 -5.95 22.41
N ASP A 202 6.85 -4.95 22.78
CA ASP A 202 7.40 -4.82 24.13
C ASP A 202 6.45 -4.06 25.07
N ALA A 203 6.85 -3.86 26.34
CA ALA A 203 6.05 -3.15 27.35
C ALA A 203 5.63 -1.74 26.93
N GLN A 204 6.54 -0.96 26.32
CA GLN A 204 6.27 0.41 25.92
C GLN A 204 5.30 0.45 24.73
N ALA A 205 5.58 -0.33 23.69
CA ALA A 205 4.67 -0.46 22.55
C ALA A 205 3.29 -0.98 22.99
N PHE A 206 3.26 -1.89 23.97
CA PHE A 206 2.02 -2.44 24.51
C PHE A 206 1.14 -1.38 25.17
N ILE A 207 1.67 -0.56 26.08
CA ILE A 207 0.88 0.49 26.73
C ILE A 207 0.41 1.56 25.74
N ASP A 208 1.19 1.81 24.67
CA ASP A 208 0.80 2.73 23.60
C ASP A 208 -0.34 2.15 22.75
N ILE A 209 -0.23 0.90 22.31
CA ILE A 209 -1.23 0.20 21.49
C ILE A 209 -2.52 -0.04 22.26
N VAL A 210 -2.43 -0.67 23.43
CA VAL A 210 -3.61 -1.00 24.25
C VAL A 210 -4.22 0.27 24.84
N GLY A 211 -3.40 1.25 25.19
CA GLY A 211 -3.87 2.58 25.58
C GLY A 211 -4.68 3.25 24.47
N GLU A 212 -4.32 3.08 23.20
CA GLU A 212 -5.12 3.56 22.06
C GLU A 212 -6.44 2.78 21.89
N MET A 213 -6.40 1.45 22.02
CA MET A 213 -7.60 0.60 21.92
C MET A 213 -8.65 0.89 23.01
N ILE A 214 -8.20 1.21 24.22
CA ILE A 214 -9.08 1.45 25.38
C ILE A 214 -9.55 2.90 25.43
N ASN A 215 -8.65 3.86 25.23
CA ASN A 215 -8.90 5.28 25.50
C ASN A 215 -9.15 6.06 24.21
N HIS A 216 -10.10 5.58 23.40
CA HIS A 216 -10.48 6.27 22.17
C HIS A 216 -11.03 7.66 22.48
N ASN A 217 -10.41 8.69 21.91
CA ASN A 217 -10.85 10.08 21.97
C ASN A 217 -11.15 10.57 20.55
N PRO A 218 -12.42 10.82 20.18
CA PRO A 218 -12.79 11.23 18.82
C PRO A 218 -12.14 12.56 18.40
N ASP A 219 -11.83 13.44 19.36
CA ASP A 219 -11.22 14.75 19.10
C ASP A 219 -9.69 14.69 18.96
N SER A 220 -9.07 13.53 19.22
CA SER A 220 -7.62 13.37 19.14
C SER A 220 -7.19 12.75 17.81
N LEU A 221 -6.24 13.41 17.16
CA LEU A 221 -5.53 12.90 15.97
C LEU A 221 -4.08 12.50 16.28
N TYR A 222 -3.61 12.68 17.51
CA TYR A 222 -2.23 12.43 17.89
C TYR A 222 -2.14 11.35 18.97
N PRO A 223 -1.18 10.43 18.87
CA PRO A 223 -0.93 9.48 19.95
C PRO A 223 -0.50 10.23 21.21
N LYS A 224 -1.08 9.84 22.35
CA LYS A 224 -0.62 10.32 23.66
C LYS A 224 0.72 9.66 23.97
N ARG A 225 1.73 10.47 24.29
CA ARG A 225 3.05 9.97 24.70
C ARG A 225 2.94 9.40 26.12
N ARG A 226 2.89 8.07 26.24
CA ARG A 226 2.92 7.38 27.53
C ARG A 226 4.36 7.07 27.88
N GLN A 227 4.71 7.26 29.15
CA GLN A 227 6.01 6.86 29.67
C GLN A 227 5.79 5.61 30.51
N LEU A 228 6.42 4.51 30.13
CA LEU A 228 6.39 3.29 30.92
C LEU A 228 6.99 3.54 32.32
N ASP A 229 6.21 3.25 33.34
CA ASP A 229 6.66 3.16 34.72
C ASP A 229 7.00 1.69 35.04
N PRO A 230 8.29 1.34 35.26
CA PRO A 230 8.69 -0.03 35.54
C PRO A 230 8.23 -0.53 36.91
N TYR A 231 7.72 0.34 37.80
CA TYR A 231 7.28 -0.02 39.15
C TYR A 231 5.75 -0.15 39.28
N SER A 232 5.01 0.03 38.18
CA SER A 232 3.55 -0.01 38.16
C SER A 232 3.06 -1.11 37.22
N ASP A 233 1.98 -1.80 37.58
CA ASP A 233 1.41 -2.83 36.71
C ASP A 233 0.88 -2.22 35.39
N LEU A 234 1.10 -2.91 34.28
CA LEU A 234 0.73 -2.47 32.93
C LEU A 234 -0.78 -2.15 32.79
N ASN A 235 -1.66 -2.81 33.53
CA ASN A 235 -3.10 -2.57 33.44
C ASN A 235 -3.51 -1.17 33.92
N TYR A 236 -2.83 -0.61 34.92
CA TYR A 236 -3.07 0.76 35.37
C TYR A 236 -2.52 1.78 34.36
N GLN A 237 -1.44 1.43 33.66
CA GLN A 237 -0.80 2.29 32.67
C GLN A 237 -1.53 2.35 31.32
N CYS A 238 -2.41 1.37 31.03
CA CYS A 238 -3.20 1.32 29.80
C CYS A 238 -4.52 2.11 29.86
N VAL A 239 -4.91 2.66 31.01
CA VAL A 239 -6.21 3.33 31.20
C VAL A 239 -5.97 4.76 31.67
N GLU A 240 -6.64 5.73 31.07
CA GLU A 240 -6.54 7.14 31.47
C GLU A 240 -7.21 7.39 32.84
N ASP A 241 -6.64 8.29 33.64
CA ASP A 241 -7.20 8.66 34.96
C ASP A 241 -8.62 9.23 34.87
N SER A 242 -8.96 9.85 33.73
CA SER A 242 -10.28 10.44 33.47
C SER A 242 -11.26 9.51 32.77
N PHE A 243 -10.90 8.23 32.60
CA PHE A 243 -11.71 7.22 31.91
C PHE A 243 -13.08 7.04 32.58
N ASP A 244 -14.14 7.31 31.83
CA ASP A 244 -15.54 7.08 32.20
C ASP A 244 -16.19 6.15 31.19
N LEU A 245 -16.65 4.96 31.61
CA LEU A 245 -17.31 4.02 30.71
C LEU A 245 -18.72 3.72 31.20
N LYS A 246 -19.73 4.06 30.40
CA LYS A 246 -21.13 3.76 30.70
C LYS A 246 -21.64 2.66 29.79
N VAL A 247 -22.20 1.63 30.41
CA VAL A 247 -22.83 0.50 29.71
C VAL A 247 -24.30 0.80 29.49
N ARG A 248 -24.73 0.82 28.24
CA ARG A 248 -26.15 0.92 27.86
C ARG A 248 -26.57 -0.36 27.16
N ALA A 249 -27.87 -0.50 26.93
CA ALA A 249 -28.41 -1.69 26.27
C ALA A 249 -27.84 -1.86 24.86
N ASP A 250 -27.79 -0.80 24.06
CA ASP A 250 -27.49 -0.91 22.62
C ASP A 250 -26.10 -0.35 22.24
N TYR A 251 -25.32 0.14 23.21
CA TYR A 251 -23.98 0.70 23.01
C TYR A 251 -23.22 0.93 24.33
N LEU A 252 -21.95 1.30 24.25
CA LEU A 252 -21.20 1.90 25.37
C LEU A 252 -20.91 3.37 25.06
N THR A 253 -20.72 4.20 26.10
CA THR A 253 -20.12 5.52 25.94
C THR A 253 -18.83 5.60 26.73
N LEU A 254 -17.77 6.10 26.10
CA LEU A 254 -16.46 6.32 26.68
C LEU A 254 -16.20 7.83 26.79
N GLY A 255 -16.11 8.34 28.01
CA GLY A 255 -15.74 9.71 28.32
C GLY A 255 -14.27 9.82 28.70
N LEU A 256 -13.62 10.88 28.24
CA LEU A 256 -12.25 11.27 28.61
C LEU A 256 -12.20 12.78 28.86
N ARG A 257 -11.27 13.21 29.73
CA ARG A 257 -10.98 14.63 29.95
C ARG A 257 -9.54 14.93 29.55
N GLU A 258 -9.38 15.77 28.53
CA GLU A 258 -8.08 16.18 28.01
C GLU A 258 -8.02 17.70 27.85
N ASN A 259 -6.96 18.33 28.36
CA ASN A 259 -6.76 19.79 28.30
C ASN A 259 -7.95 20.64 28.80
N GLY A 260 -8.71 20.12 29.77
CA GLY A 260 -9.89 20.77 30.34
C GLY A 260 -11.17 20.62 29.50
N ARG A 261 -11.13 19.95 28.34
CA ARG A 261 -12.31 19.57 27.55
C ARG A 261 -12.71 18.13 27.88
N ASN A 262 -14.01 17.89 27.99
CA ASN A 262 -14.54 16.52 28.00
C ASN A 262 -14.79 16.10 26.56
N SER A 263 -14.40 14.87 26.23
CA SER A 263 -14.77 14.21 24.98
C SER A 263 -15.56 12.95 25.30
N THR A 264 -16.49 12.56 24.42
CA THR A 264 -17.27 11.33 24.59
C THR A 264 -17.42 10.60 23.27
N ALA A 265 -16.91 9.37 23.24
CA ALA A 265 -17.08 8.43 22.15
C ALA A 265 -18.25 7.50 22.42
N ARG A 266 -18.96 7.10 21.37
CA ARG A 266 -19.88 5.97 21.36
C ARG A 266 -19.19 4.75 20.79
N ILE A 267 -19.29 3.62 21.50
CA ILE A 267 -18.73 2.33 21.10
C ILE A 267 -19.88 1.40 20.70
N LEU A 268 -19.86 1.00 19.43
CA LEU A 268 -20.79 0.04 18.84
C LEU A 268 -20.03 -1.26 18.59
N ASN A 269 -20.70 -2.39 18.86
CA ASN A 269 -20.10 -3.70 18.63
C ASN A 269 -20.99 -4.48 17.66
N PHE A 270 -20.39 -5.32 16.81
CA PHE A 270 -21.11 -6.19 15.89
C PHE A 270 -20.41 -7.53 15.81
N HIS A 271 -21.14 -8.62 15.69
CA HIS A 271 -20.56 -9.95 15.43
C HIS A 271 -21.38 -10.73 14.42
N LEU A 272 -20.83 -11.84 13.91
CA LEU A 272 -21.53 -12.71 12.97
C LEU A 272 -22.70 -13.44 13.62
N ALA A 273 -23.87 -13.39 12.97
CA ALA A 273 -25.03 -14.22 13.32
C ALA A 273 -24.80 -15.69 12.97
N ARG A 274 -24.15 -15.96 11.84
CA ARG A 274 -23.85 -17.30 11.32
C ARG A 274 -22.59 -17.28 10.45
N ASN A 275 -22.04 -18.45 10.14
CA ASN A 275 -20.99 -18.59 9.14
C ASN A 275 -21.44 -17.99 7.79
N PRO A 276 -20.58 -17.20 7.11
CA PRO A 276 -20.84 -16.80 5.73
C PRO A 276 -20.81 -18.02 4.80
N GLU A 277 -21.59 -17.99 3.72
CA GLU A 277 -21.60 -19.10 2.74
C GLU A 277 -20.30 -19.16 1.94
N ILE A 278 -19.72 -18.01 1.62
CA ILE A 278 -18.48 -17.87 0.86
C ILE A 278 -17.66 -16.75 1.50
N ALA A 279 -16.38 -17.01 1.74
CA ALA A 279 -15.43 -16.01 2.18
C ALA A 279 -14.06 -16.30 1.57
N PHE A 280 -13.37 -15.24 1.15
CA PHE A 280 -12.00 -15.32 0.63
C PHE A 280 -11.13 -14.31 1.38
N LEU A 281 -9.91 -14.72 1.75
CA LEU A 281 -8.99 -13.86 2.50
C LEU A 281 -8.77 -12.50 1.81
N TRP A 282 -8.62 -12.50 0.48
CA TRP A 282 -8.41 -11.27 -0.31
C TRP A 282 -9.64 -10.35 -0.40
N ASN A 283 -10.85 -10.87 -0.15
CA ASN A 283 -12.08 -10.08 -0.11
C ASN A 283 -12.39 -9.55 1.30
N MET A 284 -11.69 -9.99 2.35
CA MET A 284 -11.99 -9.57 3.73
C MET A 284 -11.93 -8.06 3.93
N ALA A 285 -11.03 -7.39 3.23
CA ALA A 285 -10.88 -5.95 3.31
C ALA A 285 -12.00 -5.17 2.62
N ASP A 286 -12.69 -5.77 1.65
CA ASP A 286 -13.85 -5.17 0.99
C ASP A 286 -15.10 -5.15 1.89
N ASN A 287 -15.06 -5.81 3.06
CA ASN A 287 -16.11 -5.70 4.07
C ASN A 287 -16.03 -4.39 4.85
N TYR A 288 -14.83 -3.84 5.06
CA TYR A 288 -14.65 -2.58 5.78
C TYR A 288 -14.29 -1.42 4.87
N SER A 289 -13.74 -1.67 3.67
CA SER A 289 -13.57 -0.66 2.64
C SER A 289 -13.48 -1.29 1.24
N ASN A 290 -14.57 -1.19 0.49
CA ASN A 290 -14.73 -1.83 -0.81
C ASN A 290 -14.05 -1.02 -1.92
N LEU A 291 -13.19 -1.68 -2.71
CA LEU A 291 -12.46 -1.03 -3.80
C LEU A 291 -13.38 -0.56 -4.94
N LEU A 292 -14.36 -1.38 -5.34
CA LEU A 292 -15.23 -1.13 -6.50
C LEU A 292 -16.44 -0.26 -6.18
N ASN A 293 -16.87 -0.24 -4.92
CA ASN A 293 -18.05 0.46 -4.43
C ASN A 293 -17.68 1.23 -3.15
N PRO A 294 -16.92 2.35 -3.25
CA PRO A 294 -16.36 3.03 -2.09
C PRO A 294 -17.38 3.52 -1.05
N GLU A 295 -18.65 3.66 -1.46
CA GLU A 295 -19.79 3.91 -0.56
C GLU A 295 -20.00 2.80 0.49
N LEU A 296 -19.49 1.59 0.24
CA LEU A 296 -19.45 0.48 1.19
C LEU A 296 -18.12 0.49 1.94
N SER A 297 -17.98 1.43 2.87
CA SER A 297 -16.81 1.52 3.74
C SER A 297 -17.20 1.98 5.13
N ILE A 298 -16.46 1.51 6.14
CA ILE A 298 -16.56 2.01 7.51
C ILE A 298 -15.72 3.28 7.60
N SER A 299 -16.38 4.43 7.70
CA SER A 299 -15.75 5.75 7.81
C SER A 299 -15.08 5.97 9.16
N CYS A 300 -15.70 5.48 10.24
CA CYS A 300 -15.25 5.72 11.60
C CYS A 300 -14.06 4.81 11.99
N PRO A 301 -13.31 5.15 13.05
CA PRO A 301 -12.32 4.24 13.64
C PRO A 301 -12.97 2.94 14.11
N PHE A 302 -12.28 1.82 13.92
CA PHE A 302 -12.78 0.51 14.34
C PHE A 302 -11.65 -0.48 14.61
N ILE A 303 -11.97 -1.56 15.33
CA ILE A 303 -11.12 -2.73 15.53
C ILE A 303 -11.90 -3.96 15.08
N LEU A 304 -11.39 -4.66 14.07
CA LEU A 304 -11.89 -5.95 13.61
C LEU A 304 -11.06 -7.05 14.28
N THR A 305 -11.68 -7.80 15.18
CA THR A 305 -11.04 -8.87 15.96
C THR A 305 -11.58 -10.22 15.56
N LEU A 306 -10.69 -11.14 15.20
CA LEU A 306 -10.96 -12.57 15.08
C LEU A 306 -10.32 -13.30 16.26
N THR A 307 -11.14 -13.85 17.14
CA THR A 307 -10.70 -14.77 18.19
C THR A 307 -10.98 -16.20 17.75
N LEU A 308 -9.96 -17.05 17.69
CA LEU A 308 -10.09 -18.44 17.23
C LEU A 308 -9.46 -19.43 18.21
N VAL A 309 -10.02 -20.62 18.28
CA VAL A 309 -9.50 -21.77 19.03
C VAL A 309 -9.59 -22.99 18.14
N VAL A 310 -8.44 -23.60 17.87
CA VAL A 310 -8.41 -24.90 17.18
C VAL A 310 -8.83 -25.98 18.16
N GLU A 311 -9.86 -26.73 17.79
CA GLU A 311 -10.45 -27.76 18.64
C GLU A 311 -9.61 -29.04 18.65
N ASP A 312 -9.85 -29.88 19.65
CA ASP A 312 -9.21 -31.18 19.74
C ASP A 312 -9.57 -32.08 18.55
N GLN A 313 -8.56 -32.65 17.89
CA GLN A 313 -8.72 -33.40 16.64
C GLN A 313 -9.49 -34.70 16.87
N VAL A 314 -9.22 -35.41 17.96
CA VAL A 314 -9.85 -36.71 18.26
C VAL A 314 -11.33 -36.51 18.62
N LYS A 315 -11.62 -35.50 19.43
CA LYS A 315 -12.98 -35.13 19.81
C LYS A 315 -13.83 -34.68 18.62
N THR A 316 -13.26 -33.88 17.73
CA THR A 316 -14.00 -33.38 16.55
C THR A 316 -14.20 -34.48 15.50
N HIS A 317 -13.21 -35.37 15.33
CA HIS A 317 -13.35 -36.54 14.47
C HIS A 317 -14.42 -37.52 14.99
N SER A 318 -14.47 -37.78 16.31
CA SER A 318 -15.50 -38.64 16.89
C SER A 318 -16.90 -38.02 16.79
N GLU A 319 -17.04 -36.71 17.02
CA GLU A 319 -18.29 -35.96 16.77
C GLU A 319 -18.74 -36.11 15.31
N ALA A 320 -17.84 -35.90 14.35
CA ALA A 320 -18.14 -35.99 12.93
C ALA A 320 -18.58 -37.40 12.52
N ASN A 321 -17.94 -38.44 13.08
CA ASN A 321 -18.34 -39.84 12.86
C ASN A 321 -19.75 -40.11 13.35
N LEU A 322 -20.10 -39.67 14.56
CA LEU A 322 -21.43 -39.87 15.13
C LEU A 322 -22.52 -39.16 14.31
N LYS A 323 -22.29 -37.90 13.92
CA LYS A 323 -23.22 -37.13 13.08
C LYS A 323 -23.41 -37.77 11.71
N TYR A 324 -22.31 -38.18 11.07
CA TYR A 324 -22.36 -38.86 9.79
C TYR A 324 -23.19 -40.15 9.86
N MET A 325 -22.94 -41.02 10.85
CA MET A 325 -23.66 -42.29 10.97
C MET A 325 -25.17 -42.11 11.13
N ASP A 326 -25.59 -41.10 11.91
CA ASP A 326 -27.01 -40.77 12.07
C ASP A 326 -27.63 -40.24 10.77
N LEU A 327 -26.96 -39.29 10.09
CA LEU A 327 -27.42 -38.70 8.84
C LEU A 327 -27.43 -39.71 7.68
N GLU A 328 -26.42 -40.58 7.59
CA GLU A 328 -26.34 -41.65 6.60
C GLU A 328 -27.47 -42.67 6.78
N LYS A 329 -27.81 -43.00 8.03
CA LYS A 329 -28.97 -43.84 8.31
C LYS A 329 -30.26 -43.17 7.85
N LYS A 330 -30.44 -41.88 8.16
CA LYS A 330 -31.64 -41.12 7.77
C LYS A 330 -31.74 -40.95 6.26
N SER A 331 -30.64 -40.68 5.57
CA SER A 331 -30.60 -40.48 4.11
C SER A 331 -31.03 -41.72 3.33
N LYS A 332 -30.80 -42.91 3.88
CA LYS A 332 -31.21 -44.20 3.29
C LYS A 332 -32.65 -44.62 3.62
N THR A 333 -33.44 -43.78 4.29
CA THR A 333 -34.83 -44.08 4.68
C THR A 333 -35.83 -43.21 3.92
N SER A 334 -37.13 -43.49 4.10
CA SER A 334 -38.21 -42.61 3.61
C SER A 334 -38.11 -41.16 4.12
N TYR A 335 -37.35 -40.91 5.21
CA TYR A 335 -37.09 -39.58 5.74
C TYR A 335 -36.47 -38.64 4.70
N ALA A 336 -35.54 -39.13 3.87
CA ALA A 336 -34.88 -38.33 2.82
C ALA A 336 -35.86 -37.78 1.78
N LYS A 337 -36.96 -38.50 1.51
CA LYS A 337 -38.02 -38.04 0.59
C LYS A 337 -38.72 -36.78 1.12
N TRP A 338 -38.85 -36.66 2.44
CA TRP A 338 -39.46 -35.50 3.10
C TRP A 338 -38.44 -34.39 3.39
N PHE A 339 -37.17 -34.75 3.63
CA PHE A 339 -36.09 -33.81 3.93
C PHE A 339 -34.85 -34.07 3.05
N PRO A 340 -34.85 -33.58 1.80
CA PRO A 340 -33.75 -33.83 0.86
C PRO A 340 -32.39 -33.26 1.32
N SER A 341 -32.37 -32.25 2.19
CA SER A 341 -31.13 -31.65 2.72
C SER A 341 -30.27 -32.67 3.49
N VAL A 342 -30.88 -33.72 4.05
CA VAL A 342 -30.21 -34.75 4.84
C VAL A 342 -29.17 -35.51 4.02
N GLU A 343 -29.43 -35.75 2.73
CA GLU A 343 -28.46 -36.39 1.83
C GLU A 343 -27.21 -35.51 1.66
N LYS A 344 -27.42 -34.20 1.50
CA LYS A 344 -26.34 -33.21 1.39
C LYS A 344 -25.55 -33.11 2.70
N GLU A 345 -26.23 -33.02 3.83
CA GLU A 345 -25.61 -33.00 5.16
C GLU A 345 -24.82 -34.28 5.44
N ALA A 346 -25.37 -35.46 5.11
CA ALA A 346 -24.67 -36.74 5.25
C ALA A 346 -23.38 -36.74 4.41
N LYS A 347 -23.45 -36.24 3.17
CA LYS A 347 -22.27 -36.11 2.32
C LYS A 347 -21.22 -35.17 2.92
N GLU A 348 -21.62 -33.98 3.36
CA GLU A 348 -20.74 -32.97 3.97
C GLU A 348 -20.02 -33.50 5.22
N TRP A 349 -20.76 -34.11 6.15
CA TRP A 349 -20.17 -34.74 7.34
C TRP A 349 -19.27 -35.94 7.00
N GLY A 350 -19.62 -36.68 5.94
CA GLY A 350 -18.84 -37.81 5.43
C GLY A 350 -17.47 -37.40 4.88
N GLU A 351 -17.42 -36.28 4.15
CA GLU A 351 -16.17 -35.71 3.67
C GLU A 351 -15.36 -35.07 4.81
N LEU A 352 -16.02 -34.33 5.71
CA LEU A 352 -15.38 -33.71 6.86
C LEU A 352 -14.70 -34.75 7.75
N ARG A 353 -15.38 -35.85 8.12
CA ARG A 353 -14.76 -36.90 8.95
C ARG A 353 -13.51 -37.48 8.29
N GLN A 354 -13.50 -37.64 6.96
CA GLN A 354 -12.35 -38.17 6.24
C GLN A 354 -11.17 -37.20 6.33
N ARG A 355 -11.41 -35.90 6.07
CA ARG A 355 -10.38 -34.85 6.19
C ARG A 355 -9.85 -34.69 7.62
N LEU A 356 -10.72 -34.82 8.63
CA LEU A 356 -10.33 -34.80 10.04
C LEU A 356 -9.50 -36.03 10.41
N GLY A 357 -9.90 -37.22 9.96
CA GLY A 357 -9.19 -38.48 10.21
C GLY A 357 -7.80 -38.52 9.58
N SER A 358 -7.62 -37.88 8.42
CA SER A 358 -6.32 -37.79 7.73
C SER A 358 -5.46 -36.58 8.15
N GLY A 359 -5.94 -35.73 9.07
CA GLY A 359 -5.24 -34.49 9.47
C GLY A 359 -5.16 -33.41 8.37
N GLN A 360 -5.95 -33.55 7.30
CA GLN A 360 -6.02 -32.57 6.21
C GLN A 360 -6.81 -31.32 6.62
N SER A 361 -7.67 -31.44 7.63
CA SER A 361 -8.48 -30.34 8.19
C SER A 361 -8.49 -30.40 9.71
N SER A 362 -8.80 -29.28 10.35
CA SER A 362 -9.14 -29.19 11.77
C SER A 362 -10.39 -28.35 11.95
N VAL A 363 -11.21 -28.65 12.96
CA VAL A 363 -12.34 -27.77 13.32
C VAL A 363 -11.83 -26.62 14.19
N VAL A 364 -12.28 -25.41 13.87
CA VAL A 364 -11.93 -24.19 14.58
C VAL A 364 -13.21 -23.53 15.09
N SER A 365 -13.30 -23.36 16.40
CA SER A 365 -14.27 -22.47 17.05
C SER A 365 -13.77 -21.03 16.91
N TYR A 366 -14.59 -20.09 16.44
CA TYR A 366 -14.16 -18.70 16.29
C TYR A 366 -15.28 -17.68 16.58
N PHE A 367 -14.86 -16.46 16.88
CA PHE A 367 -15.72 -15.30 17.10
C PHE A 367 -15.12 -14.11 16.34
N LEU A 368 -15.87 -13.57 15.39
CA LEU A 368 -15.50 -12.37 14.62
C LEU A 368 -16.31 -11.18 15.15
N ASN A 369 -15.61 -10.14 15.60
CA ASN A 369 -16.20 -8.95 16.21
C ASN A 369 -15.67 -7.67 15.58
N ILE A 370 -16.55 -6.70 15.40
CA ILE A 370 -16.20 -5.34 14.99
C ILE A 370 -16.55 -4.42 16.16
N THR A 371 -15.55 -3.69 16.66
CA THR A 371 -15.73 -2.62 17.64
C THR A 371 -15.54 -1.29 16.92
N ALA A 372 -16.61 -0.53 16.71
CA ALA A 372 -16.59 0.77 16.04
C ALA A 372 -16.68 1.92 17.06
N PHE A 373 -15.98 3.00 16.79
CA PHE A 373 -15.95 4.21 17.62
C PHE A 373 -16.44 5.40 16.81
N CYS A 374 -17.39 6.16 17.34
CA CYS A 374 -17.90 7.36 16.69
C CYS A 374 -18.21 8.45 17.72
N ASN A 375 -18.51 9.66 17.25
CA ASN A 375 -19.01 10.74 18.12
C ASN A 375 -20.31 10.29 18.82
N ASP A 376 -20.51 10.68 20.07
CA ASP A 376 -21.74 10.35 20.82
C ASP A 376 -22.95 11.19 20.35
N ASN A 377 -23.42 10.90 19.13
CA ASN A 377 -24.61 11.46 18.50
C ASN A 377 -25.47 10.30 17.94
N ASN A 378 -26.78 10.36 18.16
CA ASN A 378 -27.71 9.32 17.67
C ASN A 378 -27.75 9.20 16.14
N GLU A 379 -27.65 10.32 15.41
CA GLU A 379 -27.65 10.32 13.94
C GLU A 379 -26.38 9.64 13.41
N THR A 380 -25.20 10.12 13.83
CA THR A 380 -23.91 9.54 13.46
C THR A 380 -23.80 8.06 13.84
N ALA A 381 -24.32 7.67 15.01
CA ALA A 381 -24.31 6.28 15.44
C ALA A 381 -25.17 5.38 14.56
N LEU A 382 -26.34 5.88 14.14
CA LEU A 382 -27.25 5.15 13.25
C LEU A 382 -26.65 5.00 11.85
N GLU A 383 -26.03 6.06 11.32
CA GLU A 383 -25.30 6.03 10.05
C GLU A 383 -24.18 4.99 10.10
N VAL A 384 -23.33 5.02 11.13
CA VAL A 384 -22.23 4.05 11.32
C VAL A 384 -22.75 2.62 11.42
N GLU A 385 -23.84 2.39 12.16
CA GLU A 385 -24.47 1.08 12.23
C GLU A 385 -24.96 0.61 10.85
N GLN A 386 -25.66 1.46 10.10
CA GLN A 386 -26.15 1.12 8.77
C GLN A 386 -25.02 0.85 7.78
N ASP A 387 -23.96 1.65 7.79
CA ASP A 387 -22.79 1.49 6.93
C ASP A 387 -22.11 0.13 7.17
N ILE A 388 -21.87 -0.22 8.44
CA ILE A 388 -21.26 -1.49 8.83
C ILE A 388 -22.13 -2.66 8.38
N LEU A 389 -23.43 -2.63 8.71
CA LEU A 389 -24.35 -3.72 8.39
C LEU A 389 -24.51 -3.91 6.88
N ASN A 390 -24.63 -2.82 6.11
CA ASN A 390 -24.82 -2.89 4.66
C ASN A 390 -23.54 -3.34 3.94
N SER A 391 -22.37 -2.83 4.36
CA SER A 391 -21.08 -3.18 3.77
C SER A 391 -20.80 -4.68 3.91
N PHE A 392 -20.96 -5.25 5.10
CA PHE A 392 -20.76 -6.68 5.35
C PHE A 392 -21.84 -7.54 4.68
N ARG A 393 -23.11 -7.13 4.73
CA ARG A 393 -24.22 -7.89 4.10
C ARG A 393 -24.02 -8.04 2.60
N LYS A 394 -23.55 -7.01 1.90
CA LYS A 394 -23.31 -7.07 0.43
C LYS A 394 -22.26 -8.12 0.05
N ASN A 395 -21.35 -8.46 0.96
CA ASN A 395 -20.35 -9.51 0.77
C ASN A 395 -20.74 -10.86 1.41
N GLY A 396 -22.00 -11.03 1.84
CA GLY A 396 -22.51 -12.29 2.40
C GLY A 396 -22.26 -12.50 3.89
N PHE A 397 -21.85 -11.46 4.62
CA PHE A 397 -21.65 -11.51 6.07
C PHE A 397 -22.86 -10.92 6.81
N GLU A 398 -23.55 -11.75 7.57
CA GLU A 398 -24.69 -11.30 8.38
C GLU A 398 -24.21 -10.92 9.79
N LEU A 399 -24.19 -9.62 10.06
CA LEU A 399 -23.82 -9.06 11.35
C LEU A 399 -25.04 -8.73 12.20
N ILE A 400 -24.88 -8.82 13.52
CA ILE A 400 -25.87 -8.37 14.51
C ILE A 400 -25.23 -7.48 15.58
N SER A 401 -26.01 -6.50 16.06
CA SER A 401 -25.66 -5.66 17.20
C SER A 401 -26.03 -6.37 18.52
N PRO A 402 -25.08 -6.59 19.46
CA PRO A 402 -25.25 -7.45 20.62
C PRO A 402 -25.89 -6.68 21.79
N ARG A 403 -27.21 -6.52 21.75
CA ARG A 403 -27.98 -5.87 22.83
C ARG A 403 -27.66 -6.46 24.21
N PHE A 404 -27.43 -5.59 25.20
CA PHE A 404 -26.91 -5.83 26.56
C PHE A 404 -25.52 -6.46 26.67
N ASN A 405 -24.84 -6.69 25.54
CA ASN A 405 -23.60 -7.46 25.48
C ASN A 405 -22.42 -6.68 24.86
N HIS A 406 -22.56 -5.36 24.66
CA HIS A 406 -21.48 -4.51 24.13
C HIS A 406 -20.23 -4.52 25.02
N MET A 407 -20.37 -4.58 26.36
CA MET A 407 -19.22 -4.67 27.26
C MET A 407 -18.41 -5.95 27.02
N ARG A 408 -19.09 -7.11 26.89
CA ARG A 408 -18.43 -8.40 26.61
C ARG A 408 -17.65 -8.34 25.28
N ASN A 409 -18.27 -7.80 24.24
CA ASN A 409 -17.64 -7.68 22.92
C ASN A 409 -16.48 -6.67 22.94
N PHE A 410 -16.62 -5.53 23.62
CA PHE A 410 -15.55 -4.55 23.81
C PHE A 410 -14.34 -5.18 24.52
N LEU A 411 -14.56 -5.95 25.59
CA LEU A 411 -13.47 -6.67 26.25
C LEU A 411 -12.82 -7.73 25.34
N THR A 412 -13.55 -8.28 24.37
CA THR A 412 -13.00 -9.28 23.44
C THR A 412 -12.04 -8.68 22.42
N CYS A 413 -12.17 -7.39 22.08
CA CYS A 413 -11.23 -6.73 21.17
C CYS A 413 -9.88 -6.39 21.85
N LEU A 414 -9.74 -6.59 23.16
CA LEU A 414 -8.51 -6.32 23.89
C LEU A 414 -7.60 -7.56 23.97
N PRO A 415 -6.26 -7.39 23.87
CA PRO A 415 -5.32 -8.51 23.99
C PRO A 415 -5.48 -9.29 25.30
N PHE A 416 -5.19 -10.60 25.24
CA PHE A 416 -5.16 -11.54 26.38
C PHE A 416 -6.47 -11.79 27.14
N MET A 417 -7.56 -11.07 26.84
CA MET A 417 -8.86 -11.27 27.49
C MET A 417 -9.47 -12.64 27.16
N ALA A 418 -9.35 -13.10 25.91
CA ALA A 418 -9.89 -14.38 25.47
C ALA A 418 -9.32 -15.57 26.28
N GLY A 419 -8.00 -15.60 26.51
CA GLY A 419 -7.32 -16.68 27.23
C GLY A 419 -7.54 -16.67 28.75
N LYS A 420 -7.97 -15.55 29.34
CA LYS A 420 -8.42 -15.46 30.75
C LYS A 420 -9.75 -16.18 31.01
N GLY A 421 -10.43 -16.63 29.97
CA GLY A 421 -11.71 -17.36 30.06
C GLY A 421 -12.88 -16.67 29.36
N LEU A 422 -12.68 -15.48 28.80
CA LEU A 422 -13.74 -14.78 28.05
C LEU A 422 -14.22 -15.61 26.85
N PHE A 423 -13.34 -16.39 26.21
CA PHE A 423 -13.76 -17.27 25.12
C PHE A 423 -14.73 -18.37 25.57
N LYS A 424 -14.62 -18.84 26.82
CA LYS A 424 -15.58 -19.77 27.41
C LYS A 424 -16.95 -19.11 27.55
N GLN A 425 -17.00 -17.86 28.02
CA GLN A 425 -18.24 -17.09 28.13
C GLN A 425 -18.88 -16.82 26.76
N LEU A 426 -18.06 -16.56 25.72
CA LEU A 426 -18.57 -16.44 24.34
C LEU A 426 -19.22 -17.73 23.85
N LYS A 427 -18.65 -18.90 24.17
CA LYS A 427 -19.26 -20.21 23.87
C LYS A 427 -20.57 -20.40 24.63
N GLU A 428 -20.59 -20.11 25.92
CA GLU A 428 -21.78 -20.21 26.78
C GLU A 428 -22.90 -19.25 26.33
N ALA A 429 -22.54 -18.10 25.75
CA ALA A 429 -23.48 -17.16 25.17
C ALA A 429 -24.01 -17.55 23.77
N GLY A 430 -23.50 -18.64 23.17
CA GLY A 430 -23.96 -19.13 21.86
C GLY A 430 -23.55 -18.27 20.66
N VAL A 431 -22.56 -17.39 20.81
CA VAL A 431 -22.11 -16.47 19.73
C VAL A 431 -20.87 -16.96 18.97
N VAL A 432 -20.30 -18.08 19.40
CA VAL A 432 -19.13 -18.70 18.76
C VAL A 432 -19.58 -19.57 17.60
N GLN A 433 -18.98 -19.32 16.42
CA GLN A 433 -19.18 -20.10 15.21
C GLN A 433 -18.15 -21.23 15.12
N ARG A 434 -18.41 -22.26 14.30
CA ARG A 434 -17.48 -23.36 14.04
C ARG A 434 -17.32 -23.57 12.54
N ALA A 435 -16.09 -23.74 12.07
CA ALA A 435 -15.79 -24.04 10.67
C ALA A 435 -14.48 -24.84 10.54
N GLU A 436 -14.19 -25.36 9.34
CA GLU A 436 -12.88 -25.94 9.03
C GLU A 436 -11.77 -24.88 9.08
N SER A 437 -10.55 -25.29 9.41
CA SER A 437 -9.38 -24.42 9.53
C SER A 437 -9.13 -23.59 8.27
N PHE A 438 -9.31 -24.20 7.09
CA PHE A 438 -9.21 -23.51 5.81
C PHE A 438 -10.23 -22.37 5.68
N ASN A 439 -11.46 -22.56 6.16
CA ASN A 439 -12.49 -21.53 6.11
C ASN A 439 -12.14 -20.38 7.07
N VAL A 440 -11.67 -20.68 8.28
CA VAL A 440 -11.25 -19.65 9.24
C VAL A 440 -10.00 -18.90 8.78
N ALA A 441 -9.07 -19.54 8.06
CA ALA A 441 -7.94 -18.86 7.43
C ALA A 441 -8.42 -17.77 6.44
N ASN A 442 -9.54 -17.98 5.76
CA ASN A 442 -10.15 -16.98 4.87
C ASN A 442 -10.88 -15.85 5.59
N LEU A 443 -11.05 -15.93 6.91
CA LEU A 443 -11.70 -14.91 7.74
C LEU A 443 -10.71 -14.03 8.52
N MET A 444 -9.40 -14.30 8.41
CA MET A 444 -8.39 -13.57 9.16
C MET A 444 -8.30 -12.11 8.68
N PRO A 445 -8.35 -11.11 9.58
CA PRO A 445 -8.29 -9.69 9.20
C PRO A 445 -6.84 -9.26 8.99
N LEU A 446 -6.22 -9.76 7.92
CA LEU A 446 -4.80 -9.55 7.60
C LEU A 446 -4.57 -8.62 6.40
N VAL A 447 -5.61 -8.48 5.56
CA VAL A 447 -5.53 -7.69 4.34
C VAL A 447 -5.84 -6.23 4.66
N ALA A 448 -4.91 -5.33 4.33
CA ALA A 448 -5.08 -3.88 4.33
C ALA A 448 -4.04 -3.25 3.40
N ASP A 449 -4.15 -1.96 3.13
CA ASP A 449 -3.26 -1.31 2.16
C ASP A 449 -1.96 -0.80 2.81
N ASN A 450 -0.85 -0.87 2.07
CA ASN A 450 0.48 -0.45 2.53
C ASN A 450 0.60 1.11 2.51
N PRO A 451 1.25 1.73 3.52
CA PRO A 451 1.54 3.16 3.53
C PRO A 451 2.54 3.64 2.46
N LEU A 452 3.13 2.72 1.68
CA LEU A 452 4.18 2.95 0.69
C LEU A 452 5.46 3.53 1.30
N THR A 453 5.66 4.85 1.23
CA THR A 453 6.87 5.52 1.74
C THR A 453 6.59 6.25 3.06
N PRO A 454 7.63 6.54 3.88
CA PRO A 454 7.44 7.29 5.13
C PRO A 454 7.09 8.77 4.93
N ALA A 455 7.34 9.32 3.74
CA ALA A 455 7.14 10.72 3.39
C ALA A 455 7.12 10.93 1.88
N GLY A 456 6.63 12.09 1.45
CA GLY A 456 6.52 12.48 0.05
C GLY A 456 5.17 13.08 -0.26
N LEU A 457 4.67 12.83 -1.47
CA LEU A 457 3.33 13.24 -1.89
C LEU A 457 2.27 12.39 -1.18
N LEU A 458 1.43 13.02 -0.36
CA LEU A 458 0.34 12.33 0.34
C LEU A 458 -0.76 11.93 -0.66
N ALA A 459 -0.91 10.62 -0.87
CA ALA A 459 -1.88 10.04 -1.80
C ALA A 459 -2.55 8.84 -1.12
N PRO A 460 -3.68 9.06 -0.40
CA PRO A 460 -4.35 8.00 0.32
C PRO A 460 -4.75 6.86 -0.60
N THR A 461 -4.71 5.65 -0.06
CA THR A 461 -5.18 4.49 -0.81
C THR A 461 -6.70 4.52 -0.96
N TYR A 462 -7.24 3.69 -1.84
CA TYR A 462 -8.69 3.57 -1.99
C TYR A 462 -9.38 3.13 -0.70
N ARG A 463 -8.66 2.41 0.17
CA ARG A 463 -9.13 2.02 1.50
C ARG A 463 -8.83 3.04 2.59
N ASN A 464 -8.58 4.31 2.26
CA ASN A 464 -8.32 5.38 3.23
C ASN A 464 -7.01 5.23 4.05
N GLN A 465 -6.14 4.25 3.75
CA GLN A 465 -4.81 4.18 4.35
C GLN A 465 -4.02 5.44 3.99
N LEU A 466 -3.50 6.14 4.99
CA LEU A 466 -2.52 7.20 4.81
C LEU A 466 -1.28 6.62 4.13
N ALA A 467 -1.01 7.07 2.91
CA ALA A 467 0.12 6.64 2.11
C ALA A 467 0.82 7.84 1.48
N PHE A 468 2.13 7.70 1.27
CA PHE A 468 2.97 8.70 0.62
C PHE A 468 3.68 8.12 -0.60
N ILE A 469 3.89 8.95 -1.62
CA ILE A 469 4.62 8.60 -2.83
C ILE A 469 5.89 9.45 -2.88
N ASP A 470 7.05 8.80 -2.81
CA ASP A 470 8.35 9.37 -3.15
C ASP A 470 9.07 8.43 -4.13
N ILE A 471 9.19 8.86 -5.38
CA ILE A 471 9.85 8.06 -6.43
C ILE A 471 11.33 7.84 -6.18
N PHE A 472 11.97 8.66 -5.34
CA PHE A 472 13.40 8.54 -4.99
C PHE A 472 13.64 7.65 -3.77
N PHE A 473 12.57 7.17 -3.11
CA PHE A 473 12.69 6.24 -2.00
C PHE A 473 13.23 4.88 -2.47
N ARG A 474 14.17 4.30 -1.71
CA ARG A 474 14.85 3.05 -2.09
C ARG A 474 14.25 1.79 -1.48
N GLY A 475 13.29 1.91 -0.57
CA GLY A 475 12.69 0.79 0.15
C GLY A 475 11.51 0.11 -0.56
N MET A 476 11.22 0.46 -1.82
CA MET A 476 10.10 -0.07 -2.60
C MET A 476 10.50 -1.15 -3.61
N ASN A 477 11.71 -1.71 -3.48
CA ASN A 477 12.30 -2.69 -4.43
C ASN A 477 12.35 -2.21 -5.89
N ASN A 478 12.34 -0.90 -6.13
CA ASN A 478 12.39 -0.29 -7.45
C ASN A 478 13.80 -0.36 -8.07
N THR A 479 13.88 -0.71 -9.35
CA THR A 479 15.13 -0.80 -10.12
C THR A 479 15.62 0.55 -10.64
N ASN A 480 14.78 1.58 -10.69
CA ASN A 480 15.10 2.96 -11.02
C ASN A 480 14.04 3.92 -10.41
N TYR A 481 14.11 5.20 -10.79
CA TYR A 481 13.19 6.24 -10.30
C TYR A 481 12.27 6.78 -11.40
N ASN A 482 12.33 6.21 -12.61
CA ASN A 482 11.55 6.67 -13.75
C ASN A 482 10.07 6.30 -13.59
N MET A 483 9.20 7.13 -14.15
CA MET A 483 7.75 6.98 -14.10
C MET A 483 7.13 7.08 -15.50
N ALA A 484 6.19 6.19 -15.82
CA ALA A 484 5.29 6.36 -16.96
C ALA A 484 3.88 6.68 -16.45
N VAL A 485 3.21 7.67 -17.03
CA VAL A 485 1.87 8.11 -16.62
C VAL A 485 0.94 8.12 -17.82
N CYS A 486 -0.20 7.43 -17.69
CA CYS A 486 -1.20 7.35 -18.76
C CYS A 486 -2.58 7.76 -18.25
N GLY A 487 -3.29 8.60 -19.00
CA GLY A 487 -4.66 8.99 -18.68
C GLY A 487 -5.28 9.92 -19.73
N THR A 488 -6.58 9.80 -19.98
CA THR A 488 -7.29 10.66 -20.93
C THR A 488 -7.31 12.14 -20.48
N SER A 489 -7.81 13.04 -21.32
CA SER A 489 -7.96 14.45 -20.93
C SER A 489 -8.87 14.60 -19.70
N GLY A 490 -8.50 15.48 -18.76
CA GLY A 490 -9.23 15.63 -17.50
C GLY A 490 -9.08 14.49 -16.49
N ALA A 491 -8.23 13.48 -16.76
CA ALA A 491 -7.95 12.39 -15.82
C ALA A 491 -7.13 12.81 -14.59
N GLY A 492 -6.54 14.02 -14.62
CA GLY A 492 -5.73 14.56 -13.53
C GLY A 492 -4.22 14.28 -13.64
N LYS A 493 -3.69 14.06 -14.85
CA LYS A 493 -2.25 13.82 -15.11
C LYS A 493 -1.37 14.97 -14.61
N THR A 494 -1.60 16.17 -15.15
CA THR A 494 -0.87 17.39 -14.79
C THR A 494 -1.03 17.71 -13.30
N GLY A 495 -2.25 17.54 -12.76
CA GLY A 495 -2.53 17.72 -11.34
C GLY A 495 -1.82 16.72 -10.42
N LEU A 496 -1.36 15.58 -10.93
CA LEU A 496 -0.55 14.60 -10.20
C LEU A 496 0.94 14.92 -10.30
N ILE A 497 1.41 15.34 -11.47
CA ILE A 497 2.83 15.61 -11.72
C ILE A 497 3.30 16.94 -11.13
N GLN A 498 2.46 17.98 -11.12
CA GLN A 498 2.82 19.27 -10.53
C GLN A 498 3.20 19.17 -9.03
N PRO A 499 2.43 18.50 -8.15
CA PRO A 499 2.86 18.22 -6.78
C PRO A 499 4.17 17.43 -6.69
N LEU A 500 4.39 16.47 -7.59
CA LEU A 500 5.61 15.68 -7.60
C LEU A 500 6.84 16.52 -7.97
N ILE A 501 6.72 17.38 -8.98
CA ILE A 501 7.73 18.40 -9.33
C ILE A 501 8.01 19.28 -8.11
N ARG A 502 6.96 19.79 -7.48
CA ARG A 502 7.09 20.65 -6.29
C ARG A 502 7.85 19.95 -5.16
N SER A 503 7.57 18.68 -4.87
CA SER A 503 8.31 17.92 -3.86
C SER A 503 9.81 17.84 -4.16
N VAL A 504 10.19 17.69 -5.43
CA VAL A 504 11.60 17.71 -5.84
C VAL A 504 12.22 19.10 -5.62
N LEU A 505 11.53 20.17 -6.05
CA LEU A 505 12.02 21.55 -5.90
C LEU A 505 12.15 21.98 -4.44
N ASP A 506 11.15 21.67 -3.60
CA ASP A 506 11.12 22.01 -2.18
C ASP A 506 12.23 21.26 -1.40
N SER A 507 12.63 20.07 -1.87
CA SER A 507 13.80 19.33 -1.34
C SER A 507 15.16 19.88 -1.82
N GLY A 508 15.17 20.97 -2.60
CA GLY A 508 16.36 21.61 -3.15
C GLY A 508 16.79 21.09 -4.53
N GLY A 509 16.05 20.15 -5.11
CA GLY A 509 16.31 19.58 -6.44
C GLY A 509 16.00 20.53 -7.59
N PHE A 510 16.07 20.01 -8.82
CA PHE A 510 15.64 20.73 -10.03
C PHE A 510 14.72 19.89 -10.90
N ALA A 511 13.88 20.56 -11.69
CA ALA A 511 12.98 19.94 -12.65
C ALA A 511 13.06 20.60 -14.03
N VAL A 512 13.06 19.80 -15.08
CA VAL A 512 12.89 20.26 -16.47
C VAL A 512 11.63 19.62 -17.03
N VAL A 513 10.75 20.40 -17.65
CA VAL A 513 9.49 19.93 -18.23
C VAL A 513 9.45 20.28 -19.71
N PHE A 514 9.18 19.28 -20.54
CA PHE A 514 8.79 19.48 -21.93
C PHE A 514 7.27 19.43 -21.98
N ASP A 515 6.68 20.56 -22.32
CA ASP A 515 5.23 20.77 -22.33
C ASP A 515 4.75 20.93 -23.78
N MET A 516 3.56 20.44 -24.07
CA MET A 516 2.90 20.55 -25.38
C MET A 516 1.70 21.53 -25.35
N GLY A 517 1.43 22.14 -24.20
CA GLY A 517 0.50 23.25 -24.03
C GLY A 517 0.83 24.03 -22.76
N ASP A 518 0.03 24.99 -22.30
CA ASP A 518 0.40 25.84 -21.14
C ASP A 518 0.21 25.18 -19.74
N GLY A 519 0.32 23.85 -19.62
CA GLY A 519 -0.05 23.08 -18.42
C GLY A 519 0.83 23.33 -17.20
N TYR A 520 2.13 23.59 -17.41
CA TYR A 520 3.12 23.82 -16.34
C TYR A 520 3.58 25.28 -16.23
N LYS A 521 3.08 26.18 -17.09
CA LYS A 521 3.46 27.59 -17.12
C LYS A 521 3.22 28.30 -15.78
N SER A 522 2.02 28.17 -15.23
CA SER A 522 1.64 28.77 -13.94
C SER A 522 2.58 28.28 -12.83
N LEU A 523 2.81 26.97 -12.72
CA LEU A 523 3.76 26.42 -11.74
C LEU A 523 5.19 26.96 -11.94
N CYS A 524 5.66 27.03 -13.19
CA CYS A 524 6.99 27.52 -13.51
C CYS A 524 7.20 28.96 -13.03
N GLU A 525 6.30 29.87 -13.43
CA GLU A 525 6.37 31.28 -13.04
C GLU A 525 6.25 31.43 -11.52
N ASN A 526 5.36 30.66 -10.90
CA ASN A 526 5.11 30.71 -9.46
C ASN A 526 6.32 30.24 -8.64
N MET A 527 7.07 29.26 -9.14
CA MET A 527 8.28 28.73 -8.48
C MET A 527 9.56 29.51 -8.84
N GLY A 528 9.45 30.62 -9.57
CA GLY A 528 10.61 31.39 -10.05
C GLY A 528 11.47 30.61 -11.06
N GLY A 529 10.84 29.67 -11.78
CA GLY A 529 11.44 28.96 -12.88
C GLY A 529 11.54 29.80 -14.15
N VAL A 530 12.13 29.21 -15.18
CA VAL A 530 12.29 29.82 -16.50
C VAL A 530 11.35 29.10 -17.47
N TYR A 531 10.33 29.79 -17.93
CA TYR A 531 9.46 29.34 -19.00
C TYR A 531 10.02 29.82 -20.34
N LEU A 532 10.28 28.91 -21.28
CA LEU A 532 10.82 29.23 -22.60
C LEU A 532 9.94 28.64 -23.69
N ASP A 533 9.65 29.46 -24.70
CA ASP A 533 9.00 29.00 -25.92
C ASP A 533 10.04 28.36 -26.85
N GLY A 534 9.73 27.17 -27.35
CA GLY A 534 10.52 26.44 -28.34
C GLY A 534 10.94 27.28 -29.55
N GLU A 535 10.12 28.23 -30.00
CA GLU A 535 10.45 29.14 -31.10
C GLU A 535 11.56 30.14 -30.76
N THR A 536 11.71 30.45 -29.48
CA THR A 536 12.70 31.41 -28.96
C THR A 536 13.99 30.75 -28.50
N LEU A 537 14.04 29.41 -28.44
CA LEU A 537 15.22 28.69 -28.01
C LEU A 537 16.42 28.96 -28.92
N ARG A 538 17.56 29.18 -28.27
CA ARG A 538 18.87 29.39 -28.87
C ARG A 538 19.84 28.41 -28.23
N PHE A 539 20.53 27.66 -29.08
CA PHE A 539 21.49 26.64 -28.74
C PHE A 539 22.84 26.96 -29.38
N ASN A 540 23.85 26.33 -28.82
CA ASN A 540 25.16 26.19 -29.44
C ASN A 540 25.68 24.81 -29.02
N PRO A 541 25.92 23.89 -29.98
CA PRO A 541 26.42 22.53 -29.70
C PRO A 541 27.71 22.51 -28.86
N PHE A 542 28.51 23.56 -28.90
CA PHE A 542 29.81 23.67 -28.22
C PHE A 542 29.76 24.46 -26.90
N ALA A 543 28.70 25.23 -26.62
CA ALA A 543 28.66 26.15 -25.49
C ALA A 543 28.91 25.46 -24.13
N ASN A 544 28.37 24.26 -23.95
CA ASN A 544 28.44 23.52 -22.69
C ASN A 544 29.54 22.46 -22.68
N ILE A 545 30.51 22.44 -23.57
CA ILE A 545 31.60 21.45 -23.54
C ILE A 545 32.70 21.90 -22.58
N THR A 546 33.21 20.99 -21.75
CA THR A 546 34.38 21.21 -20.89
C THR A 546 35.56 20.36 -21.33
N ASP A 547 35.28 19.14 -21.77
CA ASP A 547 36.25 18.18 -22.29
C ASP A 547 35.71 17.64 -23.62
N ILE A 548 36.46 17.90 -24.69
CA ILE A 548 36.08 17.50 -26.04
C ILE A 548 36.26 16.01 -26.26
N ASP A 549 37.21 15.35 -25.61
CA ASP A 549 37.44 13.91 -25.81
C ASP A 549 36.26 13.09 -25.28
N GLN A 550 35.60 13.59 -24.23
CA GLN A 550 34.39 12.98 -23.67
C GLN A 550 33.09 13.38 -24.39
N SER A 551 33.09 14.49 -25.12
CA SER A 551 31.86 15.12 -25.64
C SER A 551 31.78 15.15 -27.17
N ALA A 552 32.88 14.96 -27.90
CA ALA A 552 32.94 15.09 -29.36
C ALA A 552 31.98 14.15 -30.06
N GLU A 553 31.86 12.91 -29.60
CA GLU A 553 30.90 11.94 -30.14
C GLU A 553 29.46 12.41 -29.97
N ARG A 554 29.12 13.01 -28.82
CA ARG A 554 27.76 13.53 -28.56
C ARG A 554 27.43 14.71 -29.46
N VAL A 555 28.39 15.60 -29.69
CA VAL A 555 28.22 16.75 -30.60
C VAL A 555 28.14 16.29 -32.05
N ARG A 556 28.98 15.32 -32.45
CA ARG A 556 28.88 14.65 -33.75
C ARG A 556 27.49 14.05 -33.93
N ASP A 557 26.98 13.34 -32.93
CA ASP A 557 25.65 12.71 -32.99
C ASP A 557 24.53 13.76 -33.06
N GLN A 558 24.67 14.87 -32.33
CA GLN A 558 23.76 16.01 -32.44
C GLN A 558 23.73 16.56 -33.86
N LEU A 559 24.88 16.88 -34.44
CA LEU A 559 24.97 17.40 -35.80
C LEU A 559 24.51 16.37 -36.84
N SER A 560 24.75 15.08 -36.60
CA SER A 560 24.28 13.98 -37.46
C SER A 560 22.75 13.89 -37.46
N VAL A 561 22.11 13.97 -36.29
CA VAL A 561 20.64 14.00 -36.14
C VAL A 561 20.06 15.26 -36.76
N MET A 562 20.71 16.42 -36.59
CA MET A 562 20.29 17.69 -37.20
C MET A 562 20.35 17.63 -38.73
N ALA A 563 21.46 17.15 -39.28
CA ALA A 563 21.66 16.99 -40.72
C ALA A 563 20.68 15.97 -41.31
N SER A 564 20.45 14.84 -40.62
CA SER A 564 19.54 13.79 -41.09
C SER A 564 18.62 13.28 -39.96
N PRO A 565 17.48 13.94 -39.71
CA PRO A 565 16.52 13.53 -38.68
C PRO A 565 15.87 12.15 -38.93
N ASN A 566 16.02 11.57 -40.12
CA ASN A 566 15.56 10.22 -40.47
C ASN A 566 16.68 9.16 -40.36
N GLY A 567 17.93 9.56 -40.11
CA GLY A 567 19.05 8.65 -39.85
C GLY A 567 19.77 8.13 -41.10
N ASN A 568 19.89 8.93 -42.16
CA ASN A 568 20.48 8.49 -43.45
C ASN A 568 22.01 8.64 -43.52
N LEU A 569 22.69 9.10 -42.47
CA LEU A 569 24.15 9.27 -42.47
C LEU A 569 24.84 7.97 -41.99
N ASP A 570 25.80 7.47 -42.77
CA ASP A 570 26.58 6.26 -42.47
C ASP A 570 27.80 6.53 -41.56
N GLU A 571 28.49 5.47 -41.14
CA GLU A 571 29.69 5.54 -40.26
C GLU A 571 30.82 6.41 -40.85
N VAL A 572 30.91 6.53 -42.18
CA VAL A 572 31.92 7.36 -42.85
C VAL A 572 31.57 8.84 -42.71
N HIS A 573 30.30 9.20 -42.90
CA HIS A 573 29.82 10.57 -42.59
C HIS A 573 30.14 10.93 -41.14
N GLU A 574 29.89 10.01 -40.20
CA GLU A 574 30.16 10.21 -38.79
C GLU A 574 31.65 10.41 -38.48
N GLY A 575 32.53 9.63 -39.11
CA GLY A 575 33.98 9.79 -38.96
C GLY A 575 34.47 11.17 -39.42
N LEU A 576 33.98 11.64 -40.58
CA LEU A 576 34.30 12.97 -41.12
C LEU A 576 33.73 14.09 -40.24
N LEU A 577 32.49 13.94 -39.78
CA LEU A 577 31.84 14.90 -38.91
C LEU A 577 32.53 14.99 -37.55
N LEU A 578 33.03 13.88 -37.01
CA LEU A 578 33.80 13.85 -35.77
C LEU A 578 35.12 14.63 -35.89
N GLN A 579 35.83 14.50 -37.03
CA GLN A 579 37.02 15.29 -37.32
C GLN A 579 36.70 16.79 -37.35
N ALA A 580 35.61 17.16 -38.02
CA ALA A 580 35.15 18.54 -38.12
C ALA A 580 34.78 19.14 -36.75
N VAL A 581 34.09 18.37 -35.91
CA VAL A 581 33.74 18.77 -34.54
C VAL A 581 34.98 19.01 -33.68
N ARG A 582 35.95 18.08 -33.70
CA ARG A 582 37.19 18.22 -32.93
C ARG A 582 38.02 19.42 -33.40
N ALA A 583 38.16 19.61 -34.71
CA ALA A 583 38.89 20.74 -35.28
C ALA A 583 38.24 22.08 -34.91
N SER A 584 36.91 22.18 -35.03
CA SER A 584 36.14 23.37 -34.68
C SER A 584 36.31 23.73 -33.20
N TRP A 585 36.24 22.73 -32.32
CA TRP A 585 36.49 22.92 -30.88
C TRP A 585 37.92 23.34 -30.58
N LEU A 586 38.94 22.72 -31.20
CA LEU A 586 40.34 23.11 -30.97
C LEU A 586 40.60 24.56 -31.38
N ALA A 587 39.95 25.02 -32.44
CA ALA A 587 40.08 26.38 -32.93
C ALA A 587 39.41 27.43 -32.04
N LYS A 588 38.17 27.16 -31.58
CA LYS A 588 37.33 28.20 -30.94
C LYS A 588 36.74 27.84 -29.56
N LYS A 589 36.98 26.62 -29.07
CA LYS A 589 36.42 26.10 -27.81
C LYS A 589 34.91 26.33 -27.74
N ASN A 590 34.40 26.87 -26.62
CA ASN A 590 32.97 27.15 -26.40
C ASN A 590 32.36 28.18 -27.37
N ARG A 591 33.19 28.87 -28.18
CA ARG A 591 32.74 29.78 -29.24
C ARG A 591 32.66 29.13 -30.62
N ALA A 592 33.02 27.85 -30.74
CA ALA A 592 32.83 27.09 -31.97
C ALA A 592 31.34 27.01 -32.33
N ARG A 593 31.07 26.94 -33.62
CA ARG A 593 29.73 27.05 -34.21
C ARG A 593 29.53 26.03 -35.33
N ILE A 594 28.28 25.94 -35.81
CA ILE A 594 27.98 25.09 -36.97
C ILE A 594 28.64 25.63 -38.23
N ASP A 595 28.81 26.96 -38.34
CA ASP A 595 29.59 27.57 -39.45
C ASP A 595 31.01 26.99 -39.50
N ASP A 596 31.67 26.85 -38.34
CA ASP A 596 33.04 26.34 -38.26
C ASP A 596 33.14 24.87 -38.71
N VAL A 597 32.14 24.08 -38.36
CA VAL A 597 32.05 22.68 -38.79
C VAL A 597 31.86 22.61 -40.30
N VAL A 598 30.94 23.41 -40.85
CA VAL A 598 30.66 23.46 -42.29
C VAL A 598 31.88 23.99 -43.07
N ASP A 599 32.58 25.00 -42.56
CA ASP A 599 33.80 25.53 -43.16
C ASP A 599 34.91 24.49 -43.17
N PHE A 600 35.07 23.72 -42.09
CA PHE A 600 36.00 22.60 -42.07
C PHE A 600 35.64 21.55 -43.12
N LEU A 601 34.36 21.17 -43.24
CA LEU A 601 33.90 20.18 -44.23
C LEU A 601 34.13 20.67 -45.68
N LYS A 602 33.90 21.96 -45.97
CA LYS A 602 34.20 22.58 -47.27
C LYS A 602 35.69 22.51 -47.58
N ASN A 603 36.54 22.90 -46.64
CA ASN A 603 37.99 22.82 -46.79
C ASN A 603 38.48 21.37 -46.96
N ALA A 604 37.88 20.41 -46.25
CA ALA A 604 38.19 19.00 -46.41
C ALA A 604 37.81 18.50 -47.82
N ARG A 605 36.63 18.87 -48.33
CA ARG A 605 36.19 18.48 -49.69
C ARG A 605 37.12 18.98 -50.78
N ASP A 606 37.71 20.16 -50.57
CA ASP A 606 38.58 20.83 -51.52
C ASP A 606 40.08 20.51 -51.29
N ASN A 607 40.41 19.71 -50.27
CA ASN A 607 41.77 19.26 -49.98
C ASN A 607 42.21 18.15 -50.95
N ASP A 608 43.45 18.25 -51.43
CA ASP A 608 44.13 17.26 -52.29
C ASP A 608 44.00 15.82 -51.75
N GLN A 609 43.95 15.64 -50.42
CA GLN A 609 43.77 14.34 -49.78
C GLN A 609 42.54 13.55 -50.28
N TYR A 610 41.45 14.23 -50.64
CA TYR A 610 40.20 13.58 -51.04
C TYR A 610 39.89 13.73 -52.53
N VAL A 611 40.77 14.35 -53.33
CA VAL A 611 40.55 14.58 -54.78
C VAL A 611 40.29 13.27 -55.53
N GLU A 612 41.05 12.22 -55.22
CA GLU A 612 40.92 10.89 -55.82
C GLU A 612 39.82 10.01 -55.16
N SER A 613 39.06 10.56 -54.21
CA SER A 613 38.01 9.85 -53.47
C SER A 613 36.63 10.46 -53.74
N PRO A 614 36.03 10.25 -54.93
CA PRO A 614 34.74 10.83 -55.30
C PRO A 614 33.62 10.43 -54.32
N THR A 615 33.70 9.22 -53.76
CA THR A 615 32.77 8.73 -52.74
C THR A 615 32.85 9.49 -51.41
N ILE A 616 34.02 10.00 -51.02
CA ILE A 616 34.20 10.82 -49.82
C ILE A 616 33.75 12.26 -50.08
N ARG A 617 34.11 12.82 -51.24
CA ARG A 617 33.66 14.16 -51.65
C ARG A 617 32.14 14.26 -51.71
N SER A 618 31.46 13.25 -52.29
CA SER A 618 29.98 13.18 -52.29
C SER A 618 29.39 13.24 -50.89
N ARG A 619 29.94 12.48 -49.93
CA ARG A 619 29.48 12.49 -48.53
C ARG A 619 29.71 13.83 -47.83
N LEU A 620 30.85 14.48 -48.11
CA LEU A 620 31.13 15.82 -47.62
C LEU A 620 30.11 16.82 -48.18
N ASP A 621 29.81 16.76 -49.48
CA ASP A 621 28.78 17.59 -50.12
C ASP A 621 27.39 17.35 -49.51
N GLU A 622 27.01 16.10 -49.27
CA GLU A 622 25.75 15.76 -48.59
C GLU A 622 25.65 16.40 -47.20
N MET A 623 26.68 16.26 -46.36
CA MET A 623 26.70 16.89 -45.03
C MET A 623 26.71 18.41 -45.09
N ILE A 624 27.48 19.01 -46.01
CA ILE A 624 27.55 20.45 -46.18
C ILE A 624 26.15 20.97 -46.51
N VAL A 625 25.46 20.40 -47.49
CA VAL A 625 24.10 20.80 -47.88
C VAL A 625 23.11 20.64 -46.72
N LEU A 626 23.19 19.52 -45.99
CA LEU A 626 22.28 19.23 -44.88
C LEU A 626 22.54 20.08 -43.63
N LEU A 627 23.79 20.44 -43.34
CA LEU A 627 24.14 21.29 -42.20
C LEU A 627 24.02 22.79 -42.51
N ASP A 628 24.08 23.19 -43.79
CA ASP A 628 23.99 24.59 -44.22
C ASP A 628 22.73 25.28 -43.68
N GLN A 629 21.61 24.56 -43.61
CA GLN A 629 20.35 25.07 -43.03
C GLN A 629 20.45 25.49 -41.55
N TYR A 630 21.50 25.06 -40.83
CA TYR A 630 21.76 25.40 -39.42
C TYR A 630 22.96 26.35 -39.24
N THR A 631 23.64 26.74 -40.32
CA THR A 631 24.65 27.81 -40.29
C THR A 631 23.98 29.17 -40.07
N ALA A 632 24.75 30.23 -39.78
CA ALA A 632 24.19 31.53 -39.43
C ALA A 632 23.26 32.11 -40.52
N GLY A 633 23.50 31.77 -41.79
CA GLY A 633 22.66 32.16 -42.94
C GLY A 633 21.53 31.18 -43.27
N GLY A 634 21.48 30.01 -42.64
CA GLY A 634 20.49 28.96 -42.90
C GLY A 634 19.14 29.20 -42.24
N THR A 635 18.10 28.51 -42.73
CA THR A 635 16.69 28.60 -42.27
C THR A 635 16.52 28.44 -40.75
N TYR A 636 17.33 27.58 -40.13
CA TYR A 636 17.31 27.28 -38.70
C TYR A 636 18.55 27.80 -37.96
N GLY A 637 19.42 28.58 -38.62
CA GLY A 637 20.65 29.12 -38.04
C GLY A 637 20.45 29.82 -36.71
N ARG A 638 19.39 30.63 -36.64
CA ARG A 638 19.02 31.34 -35.40
C ARG A 638 18.85 30.41 -34.20
N TYR A 639 18.46 29.14 -34.38
CA TYR A 639 18.20 28.23 -33.27
C TYR A 639 19.46 27.56 -32.72
N PHE A 640 20.44 27.21 -33.55
CA PHE A 640 21.56 26.35 -33.11
C PHE A 640 22.93 26.99 -33.21
N ASN A 641 22.97 28.28 -33.54
CA ASN A 641 24.20 28.96 -33.88
C ASN A 641 24.39 30.29 -33.12
N SER A 642 24.01 30.31 -31.85
CA SER A 642 24.02 31.50 -30.98
C SER A 642 25.30 31.61 -30.13
N ASP A 643 25.73 32.84 -29.85
CA ASP A 643 26.73 33.12 -28.80
C ASP A 643 26.13 33.07 -27.40
N GLU A 644 24.82 33.27 -27.30
CA GLU A 644 24.07 33.35 -26.05
C GLU A 644 23.01 32.24 -26.05
N PRO A 645 23.32 31.04 -25.54
CA PRO A 645 22.33 29.98 -25.40
C PRO A 645 21.26 30.34 -24.37
N SER A 646 20.00 29.98 -24.64
CA SER A 646 18.85 30.33 -23.79
C SER A 646 18.84 29.61 -22.44
N LEU A 647 19.38 28.39 -22.39
CA LEU A 647 19.31 27.51 -21.21
C LEU A 647 20.51 27.76 -20.30
N ARG A 648 20.23 28.12 -19.04
CA ARG A 648 21.23 28.41 -18.00
C ARG A 648 21.19 27.38 -16.88
N ASP A 649 22.32 27.15 -16.23
CA ASP A 649 22.47 26.11 -15.21
C ASP A 649 21.90 26.51 -13.82
N ASP A 650 21.54 27.78 -13.62
CA ASP A 650 21.05 28.34 -12.35
C ASP A 650 19.55 28.12 -12.09
N ALA A 651 18.74 27.92 -13.14
CA ALA A 651 17.31 27.72 -13.01
C ALA A 651 16.97 26.39 -12.31
N LYS A 652 16.20 26.44 -11.22
CA LYS A 652 15.72 25.23 -10.52
C LYS A 652 14.56 24.55 -11.23
N MET A 653 13.76 25.31 -11.98
CA MET A 653 12.69 24.78 -12.80
C MET A 653 12.79 25.39 -14.19
N VAL A 654 12.74 24.56 -15.22
CA VAL A 654 12.68 24.99 -16.61
C VAL A 654 11.47 24.32 -17.26
N VAL A 655 10.60 25.11 -17.89
CA VAL A 655 9.48 24.59 -18.68
C VAL A 655 9.68 25.03 -20.12
N LEU A 656 9.61 24.09 -21.04
CA LEU A 656 9.83 24.30 -22.46
C LEU A 656 8.55 23.98 -23.22
N GLU A 657 7.94 25.01 -23.79
CA GLU A 657 6.75 24.90 -24.60
C GLU A 657 7.14 24.49 -26.03
N LEU A 658 6.76 23.30 -26.45
CA LEU A 658 7.15 22.76 -27.76
C LEU A 658 5.99 22.74 -28.76
N GLY A 659 4.77 23.09 -28.35
CA GLY A 659 3.60 23.11 -29.23
C GLY A 659 3.80 23.98 -30.48
N GLY A 660 4.47 25.12 -30.37
CA GLY A 660 4.77 26.01 -31.50
C GLY A 660 5.70 25.41 -32.58
N LEU A 661 6.38 24.30 -32.29
CA LEU A 661 7.28 23.61 -33.22
C LEU A 661 6.62 22.39 -33.90
N GLU A 662 5.37 22.07 -33.60
CA GLU A 662 4.67 20.87 -34.09
C GLU A 662 4.57 20.83 -35.63
N ASP A 663 4.34 21.99 -36.27
CA ASP A 663 4.30 22.13 -37.72
C ASP A 663 5.68 21.99 -38.39
N ARG A 664 6.77 21.86 -37.62
CA ARG A 664 8.16 21.78 -38.11
C ARG A 664 8.88 20.54 -37.54
N PRO A 665 8.53 19.31 -37.98
CA PRO A 665 9.00 18.07 -37.35
C PRO A 665 10.52 17.92 -37.35
N SER A 666 11.22 18.29 -38.43
CA SER A 666 12.69 18.24 -38.48
C SER A 666 13.35 19.16 -37.44
N LEU A 667 12.79 20.37 -37.27
CA LEU A 667 13.27 21.32 -36.27
C LEU A 667 12.95 20.84 -34.85
N LEU A 668 11.75 20.30 -34.64
CA LEU A 668 11.35 19.71 -33.36
C LEU A 668 12.34 18.60 -32.94
N VAL A 669 12.70 17.68 -33.85
CA VAL A 669 13.70 16.62 -33.58
C VAL A 669 15.05 17.22 -33.16
N ALA A 670 15.53 18.23 -33.89
CA ALA A 670 16.81 18.88 -33.62
C ALA A 670 16.82 19.62 -32.26
N VAL A 671 15.75 20.37 -31.96
CA VAL A 671 15.57 21.07 -30.68
C VAL A 671 15.52 20.05 -29.54
N MET A 672 14.71 19.01 -29.69
CA MET A 672 14.58 17.93 -28.70
C MET A 672 15.91 17.25 -28.39
N PHE A 673 16.66 16.85 -29.43
CA PHE A 673 17.95 16.21 -29.23
C PHE A 673 18.92 17.13 -28.46
N SER A 674 18.90 18.42 -28.77
CA SER A 674 19.70 19.44 -28.07
C SER A 674 19.29 19.60 -26.60
N LEU A 675 17.99 19.51 -26.30
CA LEU A 675 17.47 19.56 -24.93
C LEU A 675 17.83 18.34 -24.10
N ILE A 676 17.78 17.14 -24.69
CA ILE A 676 18.15 15.92 -23.95
C ILE A 676 19.65 15.94 -23.63
N ILE A 677 20.51 16.40 -24.55
CA ILE A 677 21.95 16.61 -24.27
C ILE A 677 22.16 17.63 -23.15
N TYR A 678 21.43 18.74 -23.17
CA TYR A 678 21.49 19.74 -22.10
C TYR A 678 21.14 19.12 -20.74
N ILE A 679 20.01 18.40 -20.68
CA ILE A 679 19.56 17.71 -19.47
C ILE A 679 20.59 16.70 -18.98
N GLU A 680 21.14 15.88 -19.87
CA GLU A 680 22.15 14.88 -19.54
C GLU A 680 23.40 15.53 -18.94
N ASN A 681 23.93 16.57 -19.59
CA ASN A 681 25.08 17.34 -19.10
C ASN A 681 24.80 17.97 -17.74
N ARG A 682 23.60 18.54 -17.55
CA ARG A 682 23.17 19.11 -16.27
C ARG A 682 23.07 18.03 -15.19
N MET A 683 22.55 16.84 -15.51
CA MET A 683 22.49 15.70 -14.59
C MET A 683 23.89 15.24 -14.13
N TYR A 684 24.89 15.28 -15.03
CA TYR A 684 26.28 14.92 -14.73
C TYR A 684 27.04 15.98 -13.91
N ARG A 685 26.83 17.26 -14.20
CA ARG A 685 27.55 18.38 -13.55
C ARG A 685 27.02 18.74 -12.17
N THR A 686 25.76 18.42 -11.90
CA THR A 686 25.15 18.67 -10.59
C THR A 686 25.47 17.56 -9.59
N PRO A 687 25.52 17.85 -8.27
CA PRO A 687 25.81 16.86 -7.24
C PRO A 687 24.94 15.60 -7.37
N ARG A 688 25.53 14.42 -7.17
CA ARG A 688 24.83 13.13 -7.35
C ARG A 688 23.71 12.86 -6.35
N ASN A 689 23.72 13.53 -5.21
CA ASN A 689 22.71 13.43 -4.15
C ASN A 689 21.51 14.36 -4.36
N LEU A 690 21.58 15.28 -5.32
CA LEU A 690 20.48 16.19 -5.66
C LEU A 690 19.36 15.41 -6.38
N LYS A 691 18.09 15.58 -6.00
CA LYS A 691 16.95 15.02 -6.73
C LYS A 691 16.75 15.79 -8.06
N LYS A 692 16.59 15.07 -9.17
CA LYS A 692 16.53 15.65 -10.53
C LYS A 692 15.38 15.02 -11.29
N LEU A 693 14.51 15.85 -11.87
CA LEU A 693 13.30 15.36 -12.54
C LEU A 693 13.22 15.91 -13.95
N ASN A 694 13.04 15.03 -14.93
CA ASN A 694 12.77 15.42 -16.32
C ASN A 694 11.39 14.90 -16.70
N VAL A 695 10.45 15.80 -16.97
CA VAL A 695 9.07 15.48 -17.31
C VAL A 695 8.86 15.73 -18.80
N ILE A 696 8.24 14.78 -19.49
CA ILE A 696 7.90 14.87 -20.90
C ILE A 696 6.39 14.67 -21.01
N ASP A 697 5.64 15.76 -21.19
CA ASP A 697 4.20 15.70 -21.41
C ASP A 697 3.88 15.37 -22.88
N GLU A 698 2.86 14.54 -23.10
CA GLU A 698 2.56 13.88 -24.39
C GLU A 698 3.80 13.29 -25.09
N GLY A 699 4.66 12.63 -24.30
CA GLY A 699 5.99 12.23 -24.74
C GLY A 699 6.00 11.30 -25.94
N TRP A 700 4.93 10.56 -26.25
CA TRP A 700 4.88 9.71 -27.44
C TRP A 700 5.11 10.49 -28.75
N ARG A 701 4.63 11.74 -28.87
CA ARG A 701 4.91 12.61 -30.03
C ARG A 701 6.39 12.97 -30.13
N LEU A 702 7.03 13.09 -28.96
CA LEU A 702 8.45 13.39 -28.78
C LEU A 702 9.34 12.13 -28.74
N LEU A 703 8.76 10.94 -28.88
CA LEU A 703 9.47 9.65 -28.84
C LEU A 703 9.29 8.88 -30.16
N ASP A 704 8.39 9.30 -31.04
CA ASP A 704 8.14 8.68 -32.35
C ASP A 704 9.08 9.22 -33.44
N PHE A 705 10.40 9.04 -33.23
CA PHE A 705 11.41 9.42 -34.22
C PHE A 705 11.88 8.22 -35.02
N LYS A 706 12.01 8.39 -36.34
CA LYS A 706 12.56 7.36 -37.25
C LYS A 706 14.06 7.14 -37.08
N ASN A 707 14.77 8.09 -36.48
CA ASN A 707 16.22 8.01 -36.29
C ASN A 707 16.58 7.20 -35.03
N HIS A 708 17.25 6.06 -35.27
CA HIS A 708 17.69 5.12 -34.24
C HIS A 708 18.54 5.78 -33.13
N LYS A 709 19.37 6.78 -33.46
CA LYS A 709 20.21 7.49 -32.48
C LYS A 709 19.39 8.16 -31.39
N VAL A 710 18.25 8.75 -31.75
CA VAL A 710 17.39 9.42 -30.77
C VAL A 710 16.78 8.40 -29.81
N GLY A 711 16.32 7.26 -30.33
CA GLY A 711 15.81 6.16 -29.51
C GLY A 711 16.86 5.60 -28.55
N GLU A 712 18.07 5.29 -29.05
CA GLU A 712 19.18 4.80 -28.23
C GLU A 712 19.61 5.81 -27.16
N PHE A 713 19.63 7.11 -27.49
CA PHE A 713 20.01 8.16 -26.56
C PHE A 713 19.00 8.27 -25.41
N ILE A 714 17.71 8.20 -25.71
CA ILE A 714 16.64 8.20 -24.69
C ILE A 714 16.73 6.96 -23.83
N GLU A 715 16.89 5.76 -24.41
CA GLU A 715 17.03 4.53 -23.65
C GLU A 715 18.24 4.58 -22.68
N LYS A 716 19.39 5.06 -23.17
CA LYS A 716 20.59 5.26 -22.35
C LYS A 716 20.33 6.24 -21.20
N GLY A 717 19.61 7.33 -21.46
CA GLY A 717 19.18 8.29 -20.44
C GLY A 717 18.36 7.63 -19.33
N TYR A 718 17.31 6.88 -19.69
CA TYR A 718 16.43 6.19 -18.73
C TYR A 718 17.20 5.16 -17.89
N ARG A 719 18.15 4.45 -18.50
CA ARG A 719 18.98 3.45 -17.80
C ARG A 719 20.00 4.06 -16.84
N THR A 720 20.49 5.27 -17.12
CA THR A 720 21.59 5.90 -16.37
C THR A 720 21.13 6.89 -15.30
N ALA A 721 19.94 7.49 -15.44
CA ALA A 721 19.43 8.54 -14.55
C ALA A 721 19.49 8.19 -13.06
N ARG A 722 19.18 6.92 -12.70
CA ARG A 722 19.20 6.43 -11.31
C ARG A 722 20.54 6.70 -10.59
N ARG A 723 21.68 6.55 -11.29
CA ARG A 723 23.03 6.72 -10.71
C ARG A 723 23.29 8.17 -10.26
N HIS A 724 22.50 9.11 -10.76
CA HIS A 724 22.62 10.55 -10.50
C HIS A 724 21.47 11.10 -9.64
N THR A 725 20.67 10.22 -9.01
CA THR A 725 19.41 10.60 -8.33
C THR A 725 18.49 11.38 -9.28
N GLY A 726 18.48 10.93 -10.55
CA GLY A 726 17.62 11.46 -11.60
C GLY A 726 16.48 10.51 -11.95
N ALA A 727 15.38 11.07 -12.42
CA ALA A 727 14.19 10.38 -12.89
C ALA A 727 13.65 11.02 -14.16
N TYR A 728 13.19 10.20 -15.09
CA TYR A 728 12.35 10.64 -16.21
C TYR A 728 10.88 10.30 -15.93
N ILE A 729 9.99 11.23 -16.24
CA ILE A 729 8.54 11.03 -16.24
C ILE A 729 8.03 11.22 -17.66
N THR A 730 7.44 10.18 -18.25
CA THR A 730 6.75 10.29 -19.54
C THR A 730 5.25 10.25 -19.30
N ILE A 731 4.54 11.16 -19.94
CA ILE A 731 3.08 11.26 -19.82
C ILE A 731 2.46 11.06 -21.20
N THR A 732 1.41 10.25 -21.30
CA THR A 732 0.62 10.09 -22.54
C THR A 732 -0.88 10.05 -22.25
N GLN A 733 -1.69 10.36 -23.28
CA GLN A 733 -3.14 10.28 -23.19
C GLN A 733 -3.69 8.86 -23.32
N ASN A 734 -3.13 8.04 -24.20
CA ASN A 734 -3.58 6.66 -24.40
C ASN A 734 -2.50 5.66 -23.99
N ILE A 735 -2.95 4.54 -23.45
CA ILE A 735 -2.05 3.46 -23.03
C ILE A 735 -1.37 2.77 -24.23
N VAL A 736 -2.05 2.71 -25.38
CA VAL A 736 -1.50 2.17 -26.63
C VAL A 736 -0.25 2.93 -27.10
N ASP A 737 -0.09 4.18 -26.68
CA ASP A 737 1.04 5.03 -27.06
C ASP A 737 2.34 4.54 -26.40
N PHE A 738 2.24 3.89 -25.24
CA PHE A 738 3.36 3.25 -24.55
C PHE A 738 3.54 1.79 -24.93
N ASP A 739 2.43 1.07 -25.02
CA ASP A 739 2.42 -0.40 -24.93
C ASP A 739 1.58 -0.99 -26.07
N SER A 740 2.12 -0.91 -27.29
CA SER A 740 1.56 -1.57 -28.47
C SER A 740 2.64 -1.85 -29.52
N ASP A 741 2.34 -2.70 -30.49
CA ASP A 741 3.24 -2.96 -31.63
C ASP A 741 3.45 -1.71 -32.51
N LYS A 742 2.54 -0.73 -32.41
CA LYS A 742 2.64 0.55 -33.11
C LYS A 742 3.40 1.61 -32.30
N ALA A 743 3.63 1.38 -31.02
CA ALA A 743 4.40 2.30 -30.18
C ALA A 743 5.86 2.33 -30.64
N SER A 744 6.43 3.53 -30.70
CA SER A 744 7.82 3.71 -31.08
C SER A 744 8.75 2.92 -30.14
N SER A 745 9.93 2.56 -30.64
CA SER A 745 10.94 1.87 -29.82
C SER A 745 11.26 2.65 -28.55
N ALA A 746 11.32 3.97 -28.62
CA ALA A 746 11.61 4.84 -27.49
C ALA A 746 10.44 4.93 -26.49
N ALA A 747 9.18 4.96 -26.94
CA ALA A 747 8.01 4.91 -26.06
C ALA A 747 7.93 3.58 -25.29
N ARG A 748 8.18 2.46 -25.99
CA ARG A 748 8.29 1.14 -25.36
C ARG A 748 9.47 1.06 -24.39
N ALA A 749 10.61 1.67 -24.72
CA ALA A 749 11.76 1.75 -23.83
C ALA A 749 11.48 2.61 -22.58
N ALA A 750 10.77 3.73 -22.73
CA ALA A 750 10.36 4.56 -21.60
C ALA A 750 9.41 3.80 -20.67
N TRP A 751 8.43 3.07 -21.23
CA TRP A 751 7.53 2.20 -20.47
C TRP A 751 8.25 1.04 -19.78
N GLY A 752 9.13 0.34 -20.50
CA GLY A 752 9.89 -0.81 -20.00
C GLY A 752 10.94 -0.45 -18.95
N ASN A 753 11.55 0.74 -19.05
CA ASN A 753 12.53 1.24 -18.08
C ASN A 753 11.91 2.09 -16.97
N SER A 754 10.58 2.13 -16.83
CA SER A 754 9.90 2.83 -15.73
C SER A 754 9.53 1.87 -14.61
N SER A 755 10.22 1.97 -13.48
CA SER A 755 9.86 1.23 -12.26
C SER A 755 8.47 1.63 -11.74
N TYR A 756 8.10 2.90 -11.92
CA TYR A 756 6.81 3.43 -11.53
C TYR A 756 5.89 3.56 -12.74
N LYS A 757 4.67 3.07 -12.65
CA LYS A 757 3.65 3.25 -13.69
C LYS A 757 2.36 3.73 -13.04
N ILE A 758 1.79 4.80 -13.58
CA ILE A 758 0.53 5.37 -13.10
C ILE A 758 -0.50 5.29 -14.22
N ILE A 759 -1.60 4.58 -13.97
CA ILE A 759 -2.74 4.54 -14.88
C ILE A 759 -3.89 5.31 -14.23
N LEU A 760 -4.27 6.44 -14.82
CA LEU A 760 -5.44 7.22 -14.45
C LEU A 760 -6.65 6.84 -15.33
N LYS A 761 -7.75 7.58 -15.20
CA LYS A 761 -8.94 7.43 -16.04
C LYS A 761 -8.58 7.31 -17.52
N GLN A 762 -9.13 6.28 -18.17
CA GLN A 762 -8.96 6.02 -19.59
C GLN A 762 -10.23 6.38 -20.38
N SER A 763 -10.10 6.59 -21.69
CA SER A 763 -11.26 6.62 -22.58
C SER A 763 -11.92 5.24 -22.60
N ALA A 764 -13.21 5.14 -22.28
CA ALA A 764 -13.90 3.86 -22.15
C ALA A 764 -13.79 3.01 -23.42
N LYS A 765 -13.95 3.63 -24.60
CA LYS A 765 -13.87 2.95 -25.90
C LYS A 765 -12.45 2.46 -26.21
N GLU A 766 -11.45 3.31 -26.01
CA GLU A 766 -10.05 2.95 -26.29
C GLU A 766 -9.52 1.92 -25.29
N PHE A 767 -9.91 2.01 -24.02
CA PHE A 767 -9.53 1.03 -23.01
C PHE A 767 -10.19 -0.33 -23.25
N ALA A 768 -11.47 -0.37 -23.66
CA ALA A 768 -12.14 -1.62 -24.03
C ALA A 768 -11.44 -2.28 -25.23
N LYS A 769 -11.12 -1.50 -26.27
CA LYS A 769 -10.37 -1.97 -27.43
C LYS A 769 -8.97 -2.45 -27.06
N TYR A 770 -8.26 -1.72 -26.19
CA TYR A 770 -6.95 -2.11 -25.68
C TYR A 770 -6.99 -3.45 -24.96
N ASN A 771 -7.93 -3.62 -24.02
CA ASN A 771 -8.11 -4.88 -23.29
C ASN A 771 -8.51 -6.05 -24.18
N GLN A 772 -9.19 -5.79 -25.31
CA GLN A 772 -9.50 -6.82 -26.30
C GLN A 772 -8.25 -7.27 -27.08
N LEU A 773 -7.37 -6.33 -27.42
CA LEU A 773 -6.11 -6.63 -28.12
C LEU A 773 -5.06 -7.24 -27.19
N TYR A 774 -5.07 -6.85 -25.91
CA TYR A 774 -4.09 -7.25 -24.89
C TYR A 774 -4.80 -7.79 -23.62
N PRO A 775 -5.44 -8.98 -23.70
CA PRO A 775 -6.30 -9.54 -22.65
C PRO A 775 -5.56 -10.03 -21.40
N ASP A 776 -4.23 -10.05 -21.39
CA ASP A 776 -3.43 -10.44 -20.22
C ASP A 776 -2.73 -9.26 -19.54
N GLN A 777 -2.82 -8.06 -20.12
CA GLN A 777 -2.09 -6.89 -19.60
C GLN A 777 -2.58 -6.42 -18.23
N PHE A 778 -3.89 -6.49 -18.01
CA PHE A 778 -4.54 -6.13 -16.76
C PHE A 778 -5.34 -7.29 -16.22
N GLN A 779 -5.23 -7.52 -14.93
CA GLN A 779 -6.11 -8.45 -14.22
C GLN A 779 -7.56 -7.97 -14.30
N PRO A 780 -8.56 -8.87 -14.19
CA PRO A 780 -9.98 -8.49 -14.23
C PRO A 780 -10.33 -7.35 -13.25
N LEU A 781 -9.89 -7.45 -11.99
CA LEU A 781 -10.09 -6.39 -11.00
C LEU A 781 -9.46 -5.06 -11.43
N GLN A 782 -8.29 -5.09 -12.08
CA GLN A 782 -7.64 -3.87 -12.54
C GLN A 782 -8.45 -3.19 -13.65
N ARG A 783 -9.02 -3.96 -14.56
CA ARG A 783 -9.91 -3.44 -15.61
C ARG A 783 -11.15 -2.79 -15.03
N ASP A 784 -11.78 -3.47 -14.08
CA ASP A 784 -13.01 -2.99 -13.44
C ASP A 784 -12.75 -1.69 -12.66
N MET A 785 -11.62 -1.62 -11.93
CA MET A 785 -11.21 -0.42 -11.20
C MET A 785 -10.89 0.76 -12.13
N ILE A 786 -10.04 0.55 -13.15
CA ILE A 786 -9.68 1.59 -14.11
C ILE A 786 -10.92 2.09 -14.86
N GLY A 787 -11.84 1.18 -15.22
CA GLY A 787 -13.10 1.51 -15.87
C GLY A 787 -14.04 2.37 -15.03
N LYS A 788 -13.87 2.39 -13.70
CA LYS A 788 -14.66 3.17 -12.74
C LYS A 788 -14.02 4.51 -12.33
N PHE A 789 -12.80 4.82 -12.78
CA PHE A 789 -12.18 6.11 -12.47
C PHE A 789 -12.98 7.28 -13.06
N GLY A 790 -13.45 8.17 -12.19
CA GLY A 790 -14.16 9.39 -12.59
C GLY A 790 -13.22 10.49 -13.05
N ALA A 791 -13.78 11.55 -13.65
CA ALA A 791 -12.98 12.70 -14.05
C ALA A 791 -12.53 13.48 -12.81
N ALA A 792 -11.27 13.90 -12.77
CA ALA A 792 -10.71 14.55 -11.59
C ALA A 792 -11.44 15.87 -11.25
N ARG A 793 -11.90 16.61 -12.27
CA ARG A 793 -12.65 17.85 -12.09
C ARG A 793 -14.03 17.63 -11.45
N ASP A 794 -14.67 16.50 -11.74
CA ASP A 794 -16.02 16.20 -11.29
C ASP A 794 -16.03 15.59 -9.88
N GLN A 795 -14.90 15.02 -9.44
CA GLN A 795 -14.78 14.36 -8.13
C GLN A 795 -13.89 15.14 -7.14
N TRP A 796 -13.18 16.17 -7.61
CA TRP A 796 -12.17 16.95 -6.85
C TRP A 796 -10.93 16.16 -6.37
N PHE A 797 -10.73 14.95 -6.89
CA PHE A 797 -9.52 14.16 -6.67
C PHE A 797 -9.17 13.35 -7.93
N SER A 798 -7.87 13.07 -8.11
CA SER A 798 -7.41 12.18 -9.18
C SER A 798 -7.40 10.75 -8.69
N SER A 799 -7.99 9.83 -9.46
CA SER A 799 -7.96 8.39 -9.19
C SER A 799 -6.93 7.69 -10.06
N PHE A 800 -6.10 6.83 -9.47
CA PHE A 800 -5.07 6.13 -10.21
C PHE A 800 -4.67 4.78 -9.63
N LEU A 801 -4.25 3.89 -10.53
CA LEU A 801 -3.45 2.70 -10.22
C LEU A 801 -1.99 3.12 -10.16
N LEU A 802 -1.31 2.82 -9.06
CA LEU A 802 0.14 2.89 -8.95
C LEU A 802 0.70 1.46 -9.08
N GLN A 803 1.58 1.24 -10.04
CA GLN A 803 2.38 0.03 -10.14
C GLN A 803 3.83 0.36 -9.86
N VAL A 804 4.46 -0.40 -8.96
CA VAL A 804 5.88 -0.32 -8.65
C VAL A 804 6.46 -1.71 -8.83
N GLU A 805 7.15 -1.92 -9.95
CA GLU A 805 7.60 -3.25 -10.38
C GLU A 805 6.43 -4.26 -10.36
N ASN A 806 6.47 -5.25 -9.45
CA ASN A 806 5.44 -6.29 -9.33
C ASN A 806 4.30 -5.93 -8.37
N HIS A 807 4.36 -4.78 -7.69
CA HIS A 807 3.35 -4.36 -6.73
C HIS A 807 2.36 -3.38 -7.38
N SER A 808 1.07 -3.54 -7.07
CA SER A 808 0.00 -2.66 -7.55
C SER A 808 -0.85 -2.18 -6.39
N SER A 809 -1.20 -0.91 -6.37
CA SER A 809 -2.05 -0.28 -5.35
C SER A 809 -2.93 0.82 -5.94
N TRP A 810 -4.06 1.09 -5.28
CA TRP A 810 -5.09 2.01 -5.76
C TRP A 810 -5.07 3.28 -4.92
N HIS A 811 -4.98 4.45 -5.53
CA HIS A 811 -4.79 5.72 -4.81
C HIS A 811 -5.68 6.85 -5.30
N ARG A 812 -5.92 7.80 -4.40
CA ARG A 812 -6.54 9.09 -4.68
C ARG A 812 -5.55 10.20 -4.37
N LEU A 813 -5.48 11.21 -5.22
CA LEU A 813 -4.74 12.44 -4.93
C LEU A 813 -5.72 13.57 -4.64
N PHE A 814 -5.66 14.08 -3.42
CA PHE A 814 -6.38 15.27 -2.97
C PHE A 814 -5.41 16.43 -2.89
N VAL A 815 -5.80 17.60 -3.39
CA VAL A 815 -4.94 18.77 -3.44
C VAL A 815 -5.58 19.91 -2.66
N ASP A 816 -4.85 20.46 -1.69
CA ASP A 816 -5.34 21.55 -0.85
C ASP A 816 -5.66 22.83 -1.67
N PRO A 817 -6.50 23.75 -1.16
CA PRO A 817 -6.89 24.97 -1.88
C PRO A 817 -5.74 25.85 -2.37
N LEU A 818 -4.63 25.94 -1.62
CA LEU A 818 -3.47 26.77 -2.00
C LEU A 818 -2.72 26.14 -3.15
N SER A 819 -2.51 24.83 -3.06
CA SER A 819 -1.92 24.04 -4.14
C SER A 819 -2.81 24.10 -5.40
N ARG A 820 -4.15 23.97 -5.27
CA ARG A 820 -5.08 24.13 -6.40
C ARG A 820 -5.04 25.52 -7.04
N ALA A 821 -4.92 26.58 -6.23
CA ALA A 821 -4.78 27.94 -6.74
C ALA A 821 -3.42 28.13 -7.46
N MET A 822 -2.34 27.59 -6.92
CA MET A 822 -1.01 27.63 -7.53
C MET A 822 -0.93 26.86 -8.85
N TYR A 823 -1.63 25.73 -8.96
CA TYR A 823 -1.60 24.86 -10.13
C TYR A 823 -2.61 25.26 -11.21
N SER A 824 -3.47 26.24 -10.92
CA SER A 824 -4.50 26.66 -11.87
C SER A 824 -3.88 27.26 -13.12
N SER A 825 -4.26 26.71 -14.27
CA SER A 825 -4.00 27.26 -15.60
C SER A 825 -5.25 27.89 -16.23
N ASP A 826 -6.35 28.02 -15.45
CA ASP A 826 -7.55 28.73 -15.91
C ASP A 826 -7.18 30.19 -16.24
N GLY A 827 -7.49 30.66 -17.44
CA GLY A 827 -7.14 32.01 -17.91
C GLY A 827 -7.47 33.13 -16.90
N PRO A 828 -8.69 33.18 -16.33
CA PRO A 828 -9.05 34.17 -15.31
C PRO A 828 -8.24 34.11 -14.01
N ASP A 829 -7.74 32.92 -13.65
CA ASP A 829 -6.92 32.74 -12.45
C ASP A 829 -5.48 33.19 -12.71
N PHE A 830 -4.94 32.82 -13.87
CA PHE A 830 -3.63 33.26 -14.31
C PHE A 830 -3.57 34.78 -14.41
N GLU A 831 -4.56 35.41 -15.07
CA GLU A 831 -4.68 36.87 -15.15
C GLU A 831 -4.82 37.51 -13.77
N PHE A 832 -5.58 36.89 -12.86
CA PHE A 832 -5.72 37.38 -11.49
C PHE A 832 -4.38 37.38 -10.75
N VAL A 833 -3.61 36.30 -10.81
CA VAL A 833 -2.29 36.22 -10.18
C VAL A 833 -1.34 37.25 -10.80
N GLN A 834 -1.32 37.36 -12.13
CA GLN A 834 -0.49 38.33 -12.84
C GLN A 834 -0.85 39.78 -12.50
N GLN A 835 -2.14 40.09 -12.39
CA GLN A 835 -2.59 41.41 -11.97
C GLN A 835 -2.13 41.73 -10.55
N LYS A 836 -2.27 40.78 -9.60
CA LYS A 836 -1.78 40.97 -8.22
C LYS A 836 -0.27 41.11 -8.14
N ARG A 837 0.48 40.41 -8.99
CA ARG A 837 1.94 40.57 -9.13
C ARG A 837 2.31 41.97 -9.63
N LYS A 838 1.56 42.52 -10.60
CA LYS A 838 1.73 43.91 -11.07
C LYS A 838 1.38 44.95 -10.01
N GLU A 839 0.42 44.65 -9.13
CA GLU A 839 0.08 45.47 -7.96
C GLU A 839 1.15 45.42 -6.84
N GLY A 840 2.23 44.65 -7.02
CA GLY A 840 3.37 44.58 -6.11
C GLY A 840 3.30 43.47 -5.06
N LEU A 841 2.28 42.60 -5.10
CA LEU A 841 2.16 41.49 -4.17
C LEU A 841 3.19 40.38 -4.48
N SER A 842 3.66 39.71 -3.42
CA SER A 842 4.43 38.48 -3.55
C SER A 842 3.59 37.38 -4.19
N ILE A 843 4.25 36.36 -4.76
CA ILE A 843 3.53 35.25 -5.37
C ILE A 843 2.63 34.51 -4.38
N HIS A 844 3.11 34.31 -3.14
CA HIS A 844 2.31 33.65 -2.11
C HIS A 844 1.10 34.48 -1.72
N GLU A 845 1.19 35.81 -1.67
CA GLU A 845 0.01 36.65 -1.38
C GLU A 845 -1.01 36.61 -2.53
N ALA A 846 -0.56 36.58 -3.78
CA ALA A 846 -1.42 36.44 -4.94
C ALA A 846 -2.15 35.09 -4.94
N VAL A 847 -1.42 33.98 -4.72
CA VAL A 847 -1.98 32.63 -4.59
C VAL A 847 -2.94 32.54 -3.40
N TRP A 848 -2.59 33.17 -2.29
CA TRP A 848 -3.44 33.25 -1.10
C TRP A 848 -4.79 33.89 -1.42
N GLN A 849 -4.80 35.07 -2.06
CA GLN A 849 -6.04 35.74 -2.45
C GLN A 849 -6.84 34.94 -3.48
N LEU A 850 -6.16 34.26 -4.41
CA LEU A 850 -6.83 33.40 -5.39
C LEU A 850 -7.49 32.19 -4.72
N ALA A 851 -6.83 31.55 -3.75
CA ALA A 851 -7.39 30.44 -2.99
C ALA A 851 -8.67 30.85 -2.25
N TRP A 852 -8.68 32.05 -1.64
CA TRP A 852 -9.89 32.63 -1.05
C TRP A 852 -10.99 32.93 -2.06
N LYS A 853 -10.62 33.44 -3.24
CA LYS A 853 -11.57 33.71 -4.32
C LYS A 853 -12.23 32.42 -4.84
N LYS A 854 -11.47 31.34 -5.02
CA LYS A 854 -11.98 30.06 -5.57
C LYS A 854 -12.63 29.15 -4.53
N SER A 855 -12.06 29.11 -3.33
CA SER A 855 -12.37 28.12 -2.29
C SER A 855 -12.64 28.77 -0.93
N GLY A 856 -13.25 29.97 -0.93
CA GLY A 856 -13.47 30.78 0.27
C GLY A 856 -14.09 30.03 1.46
N PRO A 857 -15.19 29.27 1.29
CA PRO A 857 -15.77 28.48 2.39
C PRO A 857 -14.81 27.43 2.97
N GLU A 858 -14.01 26.80 2.11
CA GLU A 858 -13.03 25.82 2.52
C GLU A 858 -11.85 26.48 3.24
N MET A 859 -11.31 27.58 2.70
CA MET A 859 -10.25 28.37 3.34
C MET A 859 -10.67 28.89 4.72
N ALA A 860 -11.88 29.44 4.84
CA ALA A 860 -12.43 29.88 6.13
C ALA A 860 -12.54 28.73 7.13
N SER A 861 -12.95 27.56 6.66
CA SER A 861 -13.03 26.37 7.51
C SER A 861 -11.66 25.86 7.95
N LEU A 862 -10.63 25.95 7.10
CA LEU A 862 -9.26 25.56 7.44
C LEU A 862 -8.61 26.55 8.41
N GLU A 863 -8.83 27.86 8.24
CA GLU A 863 -8.36 28.85 9.21
C GLU A 863 -9.07 28.68 10.57
N ALA A 864 -10.39 28.47 10.59
CA ALA A 864 -11.11 28.18 11.83
C ALA A 864 -10.59 26.91 12.54
N TRP A 865 -10.29 25.85 11.77
CA TRP A 865 -9.70 24.63 12.31
C TRP A 865 -8.31 24.88 12.92
N LEU A 866 -7.48 25.68 12.25
CA LEU A 866 -6.18 26.11 12.78
C LEU A 866 -6.33 26.94 14.06
N GLU A 867 -7.25 27.90 14.11
CA GLU A 867 -7.48 28.69 15.32
C GLU A 867 -7.91 27.83 16.51
N GLU A 868 -8.73 26.81 16.27
CA GLU A 868 -9.15 25.86 17.29
C GLU A 868 -8.01 24.95 17.76
N HIS A 869 -7.19 24.43 16.85
CA HIS A 869 -6.21 23.37 17.16
C HIS A 869 -4.78 23.90 17.41
N GLU A 870 -4.38 25.05 16.85
CA GLU A 870 -3.06 25.66 17.09
C GLU A 870 -2.95 26.44 18.40
N LYS A 871 -4.06 26.97 18.96
CA LYS A 871 -4.07 27.53 20.34
C LYS A 871 -3.54 26.53 21.38
N TYR A 872 -3.65 25.22 21.12
CA TYR A 872 -3.12 24.15 21.96
C TYR A 872 -1.66 23.80 21.65
N ARG A 873 -1.14 24.21 20.49
CA ARG A 873 0.24 23.97 20.06
C ARG A 873 1.25 24.94 20.69
N THR A 874 0.90 26.22 20.83
CA THR A 874 1.79 27.21 21.49
C THR A 874 2.10 26.85 22.94
N ARG A 875 1.16 26.19 23.65
CA ARG A 875 1.42 25.59 24.97
C ARG A 875 2.39 24.38 24.94
N ARG A 876 2.46 23.63 23.83
CA ARG A 876 3.43 22.52 23.68
C ARG A 876 4.85 23.01 23.33
N ARG A 877 5.00 24.16 22.65
CA ARG A 877 6.33 24.74 22.34
C ARG A 877 6.98 25.51 23.51
N SER A 878 6.23 25.95 24.53
CA SER A 878 6.82 26.70 25.65
C SER A 878 7.81 25.88 26.49
N HIS A 879 7.77 24.55 26.43
CA HIS A 879 8.79 23.70 27.04
C HIS A 879 10.14 23.68 26.30
N TRP A 880 10.17 24.07 25.02
CA TRP A 880 11.40 24.07 24.21
C TRP A 880 12.33 25.27 24.46
N TRP A 881 11.78 26.40 24.93
CA TRP A 881 12.56 27.60 25.20
C TRP A 881 13.51 27.45 26.40
N TRP A 882 13.29 26.46 27.26
CA TRP A 882 14.18 26.13 28.38
C TRP A 882 15.11 24.94 28.10
N THR A 883 14.71 23.99 27.25
CA THR A 883 15.51 22.77 26.99
C THR A 883 16.63 22.99 25.98
N VAL A 884 16.43 23.78 24.91
CA VAL A 884 17.46 23.97 23.88
C VAL A 884 18.71 24.70 24.42
N PRO A 885 18.60 25.81 25.19
CA PRO A 885 19.77 26.43 25.80
C PRO A 885 20.46 25.53 26.83
N GLY A 886 19.69 24.74 27.60
CA GLY A 886 20.22 23.80 28.58
C GLY A 886 20.99 22.63 27.94
N CYS A 887 20.47 22.08 26.84
CA CYS A 887 21.16 21.05 26.05
C CYS A 887 22.42 21.61 25.38
N LEU A 888 22.38 22.81 24.81
CA LEU A 888 23.54 23.44 24.18
C LEU A 888 24.64 23.73 25.21
N ALA A 889 24.27 24.23 26.40
CA ALA A 889 25.19 24.47 27.51
C ALA A 889 25.83 23.15 28.00
N MET A 890 25.08 22.05 28.09
CA MET A 890 25.63 20.74 28.44
C MET A 890 26.57 20.19 27.38
N VAL A 891 26.25 20.34 26.09
CA VAL A 891 27.15 19.90 24.99
C VAL A 891 28.46 20.70 25.03
N LEU A 892 28.40 22.01 25.25
CA LEU A 892 29.58 22.86 25.39
C LEU A 892 30.39 22.53 26.64
N LEU A 893 29.74 22.23 27.76
CA LEU A 893 30.41 21.81 29.00
C LEU A 893 31.11 20.46 28.80
N ASN A 894 30.46 19.48 28.17
CA ASN A 894 31.06 18.19 27.84
C ASN A 894 32.24 18.35 26.88
N ALA A 895 32.10 19.17 25.83
CA ALA A 895 33.20 19.45 24.90
C ALA A 895 34.40 20.10 25.61
N ALA A 896 34.15 21.03 26.55
CA ALA A 896 35.20 21.68 27.33
C ALA A 896 35.89 20.69 28.30
N VAL A 897 35.12 19.82 28.96
CA VAL A 897 35.66 18.78 29.86
C VAL A 897 36.48 17.76 29.05
N SER A 898 35.95 17.26 27.93
CA SER A 898 36.67 16.35 27.03
C SER A 898 37.95 16.99 26.48
N TYR A 899 37.91 18.26 26.08
CA TYR A 899 39.09 18.99 25.64
C TYR A 899 40.13 19.13 26.78
N GLY A 900 39.68 19.44 28.00
CA GLY A 900 40.55 19.51 29.18
C GLY A 900 41.21 18.17 29.51
N ILE A 901 40.46 17.06 29.43
CA ILE A 901 40.97 15.69 29.65
C ILE A 901 42.01 15.32 28.59
N VAL A 902 41.73 15.60 27.31
CA VAL A 902 42.67 15.34 26.22
C VAL A 902 43.96 16.15 26.36
N ARG A 903 43.87 17.40 26.85
CA ARG A 903 45.05 18.25 27.06
C ARG A 903 45.88 17.86 28.28
N LEU A 904 45.24 17.42 29.37
CA LEU A 904 45.92 16.99 30.60
C LEU A 904 46.55 15.61 30.46
N ASN A 905 45.97 14.74 29.63
CA ASN A 905 46.45 13.38 29.39
C ASN A 905 47.15 13.20 28.02
N ALA A 906 47.67 14.28 27.41
CA ALA A 906 48.48 14.19 26.21
C ALA A 906 49.75 13.36 26.53
N PRO A 907 49.85 12.10 26.09
CA PRO A 907 50.89 11.18 26.55
C PRO A 907 52.15 11.33 25.71
N VAL A 908 53.30 11.15 26.37
CA VAL A 908 54.59 10.87 25.73
C VAL A 908 54.39 9.79 24.67
N THR A 909 54.67 10.17 23.43
CA THR A 909 54.42 9.40 22.21
C THR A 909 55.24 8.11 22.20
N ALA A 910 54.69 7.01 22.72
CA ALA A 910 55.22 5.68 22.44
C ALA A 910 54.61 5.19 21.12
N ALA A 911 55.40 5.23 20.05
CA ALA A 911 55.01 4.82 18.71
C ALA A 911 54.55 3.36 18.70
N PHE A 912 53.25 3.16 18.46
CA PHE A 912 52.61 1.85 18.40
C PHE A 912 53.01 1.15 17.08
N ASN A 913 54.02 0.27 17.15
CA ASN A 913 54.51 -0.47 15.99
C ASN A 913 53.68 -1.74 15.78
N MET A 914 52.62 -1.61 14.96
CA MET A 914 51.63 -2.65 14.63
C MET A 914 52.25 -3.97 14.14
N LYS A 915 53.49 -3.94 13.63
CA LYS A 915 54.18 -5.14 13.13
C LYS A 915 54.55 -6.12 14.24
N GLN A 916 55.03 -5.64 15.39
CA GLN A 916 55.40 -6.52 16.51
C GLN A 916 54.20 -7.25 17.12
N THR A 917 53.02 -6.62 17.15
CA THR A 917 51.81 -7.25 17.69
C THR A 917 51.32 -8.38 16.80
N VAL A 918 51.45 -8.22 15.47
CA VAL A 918 51.10 -9.25 14.49
C VAL A 918 52.11 -10.40 14.53
N ASP A 919 53.41 -10.10 14.61
CA ASP A 919 54.46 -11.11 14.71
C ASP A 919 54.30 -11.94 16.01
N ALA A 920 54.00 -11.31 17.15
CA ALA A 920 53.75 -12.01 18.42
C ALA A 920 52.50 -12.90 18.37
N PHE A 921 51.47 -12.52 17.61
CA PHE A 921 50.26 -13.32 17.45
C PHE A 921 50.53 -14.59 16.61
N PHE A 922 51.37 -14.48 15.56
CA PHE A 922 51.76 -15.63 14.75
C PHE A 922 52.79 -16.54 15.44
N ASP A 923 53.69 -15.99 16.26
CA ASP A 923 54.60 -16.77 17.10
C ASP A 923 53.82 -17.54 18.18
N SER A 924 52.79 -16.92 18.77
CA SER A 924 51.87 -17.59 19.71
C SER A 924 51.06 -18.71 19.05
N ALA A 925 50.72 -18.58 17.76
CA ALA A 925 49.93 -19.56 17.05
C ALA A 925 50.75 -20.77 16.56
N SER A 926 52.05 -20.58 16.32
CA SER A 926 52.94 -21.63 15.80
C SER A 926 53.51 -22.57 16.88
N GLN A 927 53.49 -22.19 18.17
CA GLN A 927 54.05 -23.02 19.25
C GLN A 927 53.13 -24.11 19.82
N LYS A 928 51.91 -24.30 19.29
CA LYS A 928 51.07 -25.45 19.66
C LYS A 928 51.28 -26.63 18.69
N GLN A 929 52.50 -27.15 18.65
CA GLN A 929 52.75 -28.49 18.10
C GLN A 929 52.38 -29.54 19.15
N LEU A 930 51.47 -30.43 18.74
CA LEU A 930 51.03 -31.62 19.43
C LEU A 930 52.22 -32.56 19.68
N SER A 931 52.54 -32.79 20.96
CA SER A 931 53.35 -33.94 21.37
C SER A 931 52.48 -35.00 22.03
N GLU A 932 52.74 -36.22 21.56
CA GLU A 932 52.11 -37.53 21.75
C GLU A 932 52.15 -38.15 23.18
N PRO A 933 51.55 -39.35 23.40
CA PRO A 933 50.90 -39.76 24.64
C PRO A 933 51.68 -40.82 25.45
N ALA A 934 51.37 -40.93 26.74
CA ALA A 934 51.43 -42.19 27.49
C ALA A 934 50.77 -42.00 28.87
N GLY A 935 50.22 -43.10 29.41
CA GLY A 935 49.30 -43.09 30.54
C GLY A 935 49.93 -42.73 31.88
N VAL A 936 49.07 -42.51 32.87
CA VAL A 936 48.95 -43.35 34.07
C VAL A 936 47.60 -43.01 34.70
N ALA A 937 46.71 -44.00 34.66
CA ALA A 937 45.67 -44.14 35.66
C ALA A 937 46.33 -44.69 36.93
N ALA A 938 46.25 -43.97 38.05
CA ALA A 938 46.13 -44.51 39.40
C ALA A 938 46.32 -43.38 40.43
N GLU A 939 45.35 -43.30 41.34
CA GLU A 939 45.50 -42.97 42.76
C GLU A 939 46.27 -41.70 43.16
N ILE A 940 45.57 -40.77 43.80
CA ILE A 940 45.75 -40.50 45.24
C ILE A 940 44.57 -39.68 45.73
N SER A 941 43.74 -40.35 46.51
CA SER A 941 42.97 -39.74 47.59
C SER A 941 43.92 -39.11 48.61
N ARG A 942 43.65 -37.87 49.04
CA ARG A 942 43.62 -37.41 50.45
C ARG A 942 43.93 -35.92 50.55
N GLY A 943 43.05 -35.22 51.28
CA GLY A 943 43.49 -34.33 52.35
C GLY A 943 43.44 -32.83 52.07
N HIS A 944 42.46 -32.19 52.71
CA HIS A 944 42.55 -30.95 53.52
C HIS A 944 41.38 -30.00 53.20
N SER A 945 40.28 -30.11 53.94
CA SER A 945 40.02 -29.46 55.25
C SER A 945 39.67 -27.97 55.16
N GLY A 946 38.36 -27.72 55.22
CA GLY A 946 37.76 -26.81 56.20
C GLY A 946 38.15 -25.34 56.18
N VAL A 947 37.29 -24.51 55.58
CA VAL A 947 37.01 -23.17 56.11
C VAL A 947 35.48 -23.01 56.18
N ALA A 948 34.98 -23.00 57.41
CA ALA A 948 33.65 -22.57 57.78
C ALA A 948 33.79 -21.28 58.60
N CYS A 949 32.89 -20.31 58.36
CA CYS A 949 32.31 -19.32 59.30
C CYS A 949 31.62 -18.23 58.46
N ARG A 950 30.28 -18.17 58.45
CA ARG A 950 29.38 -17.43 59.38
C ARG A 950 29.35 -15.91 59.15
N GLY A 951 28.23 -15.45 58.59
CA GLY A 951 27.25 -14.59 59.26
C GLY A 951 27.52 -13.08 59.39
N THR A 952 26.68 -12.28 58.73
CA THR A 952 26.10 -10.98 59.18
C THR A 952 24.73 -10.87 58.48
N GLY A 953 23.58 -10.86 59.15
CA GLY A 953 22.98 -9.75 59.93
C GLY A 953 22.38 -8.72 58.95
N GLY A 954 21.08 -8.48 58.80
CA GLY A 954 20.02 -8.39 59.79
C GLY A 954 19.69 -6.91 60.08
N SER A 955 18.80 -6.29 59.31
CA SER A 955 18.04 -5.06 59.64
C SER A 955 16.92 -4.93 58.60
N GLY A 956 15.64 -4.70 58.87
CA GLY A 956 14.96 -4.14 60.04
C GLY A 956 13.74 -3.44 59.45
N TYR A 957 12.64 -4.18 59.34
CA TYR A 957 11.34 -3.71 58.85
C TYR A 957 10.63 -2.99 60.00
N HIS A 958 10.23 -1.72 59.82
CA HIS A 958 9.28 -1.05 60.71
C HIS A 958 8.30 -0.17 59.92
N PRO A 959 6.98 -0.32 60.13
CA PRO A 959 5.95 0.45 59.46
C PRO A 959 5.58 1.71 60.27
N GLY A 960 5.33 2.82 59.58
CA GLY A 960 4.98 4.10 60.20
C GLY A 960 4.09 4.96 59.28
N ASN A 961 2.79 4.87 59.57
CA ASN A 961 1.62 5.74 59.36
C ASN A 961 1.67 7.05 58.53
N PRO A 962 0.51 7.45 57.94
CA PRO A 962 0.35 8.54 56.97
C PRO A 962 -0.06 9.88 57.62
N ALA A 963 -0.22 10.89 56.75
CA ALA A 963 -0.79 12.23 56.95
C ALA A 963 0.23 13.38 56.97
N GLY A 964 0.23 14.16 55.89
CA GLY A 964 1.04 15.37 55.76
C GLY A 964 1.02 15.98 54.36
N TYR A 965 -0.13 15.98 53.67
CA TYR A 965 -0.30 16.70 52.41
C TYR A 965 -0.63 18.17 52.71
N ARG A 966 0.38 19.05 52.65
CA ARG A 966 0.18 20.49 52.42
C ARG A 966 1.30 21.03 51.52
N PRO A 967 1.00 22.02 50.65
CA PRO A 967 1.69 22.18 49.40
C PRO A 967 2.85 23.16 49.51
N ALA A 968 3.96 22.84 48.86
CA ALA A 968 5.04 23.79 48.60
C ALA A 968 5.28 23.85 47.09
N ASN A 969 4.82 24.95 46.50
CA ASN A 969 5.43 25.54 45.33
C ASN A 969 6.94 25.78 45.59
N GLU A 970 7.70 25.80 44.50
CA GLU A 970 9.08 26.30 44.38
C GLU A 970 10.19 25.44 45.01
N GLY A 971 10.82 24.60 44.17
CA GLY A 971 12.00 23.81 44.53
C GLY A 971 12.57 22.97 43.39
N GLY A 972 12.75 23.59 42.23
CA GLY A 972 13.51 23.00 41.13
C GLY A 972 15.01 22.84 41.47
N ALA A 973 15.62 21.83 40.84
CA ALA A 973 17.06 21.67 40.62
C ALA A 973 17.97 21.09 41.74
N MET A 974 17.51 20.09 42.52
CA MET A 974 18.47 19.24 43.25
C MET A 974 18.25 17.71 43.23
N ARG A 975 17.30 17.17 42.45
CA ARG A 975 17.07 15.70 42.38
C ARG A 975 17.61 14.96 41.13
N CYS A 976 18.17 15.65 40.15
CA CYS A 976 18.69 14.99 38.93
C CYS A 976 20.17 14.54 38.98
N ARG A 977 20.90 14.75 40.08
CA ARG A 977 22.29 14.27 40.19
C ARG A 977 22.42 12.78 40.51
N GLY A 978 21.43 12.17 41.17
CA GLY A 978 21.49 10.75 41.56
C GLY A 978 21.27 9.78 40.39
N LEU A 979 20.38 10.11 39.45
CA LEU A 979 20.02 9.23 38.32
C LEU A 979 21.10 9.14 37.24
N ILE A 980 21.88 10.21 37.05
CA ILE A 980 22.97 10.20 36.05
C ILE A 980 24.19 9.42 36.57
N ALA A 981 24.45 9.45 37.88
CA ALA A 981 25.51 8.62 38.48
C ALA A 981 25.24 7.12 38.33
N LEU A 982 23.97 6.69 38.39
CA LEU A 982 23.57 5.29 38.17
C LEU A 982 23.75 4.83 36.71
N LEU A 983 23.58 5.72 35.73
CA LEU A 983 23.77 5.38 34.31
C LEU A 983 25.25 5.21 33.92
N ILE A 984 26.19 5.79 34.68
CA ILE A 984 27.63 5.70 34.39
C ILE A 984 28.23 4.36 34.88
N TRP A 985 27.59 3.66 35.83
CA TRP A 985 28.09 2.37 36.35
C TRP A 985 27.55 1.12 35.65
N GLY A 986 26.75 1.25 34.59
CA GLY A 986 26.18 0.11 33.86
C GLY A 986 27.09 -0.57 32.82
N GLN A 987 28.33 -0.10 32.62
CA GLN A 987 29.24 -0.63 31.57
C GLN A 987 30.17 -1.73 32.11
N SER A 988 29.61 -2.88 32.51
CA SER A 988 30.37 -4.14 32.68
C SER A 988 29.46 -5.35 32.92
N VAL A 989 28.48 -5.59 32.05
CA VAL A 989 27.82 -6.90 31.96
C VAL A 989 28.44 -7.66 30.80
N ALA A 990 29.40 -8.53 31.11
CA ALA A 990 29.95 -9.49 30.16
C ALA A 990 28.90 -10.60 29.95
N ALA A 991 28.17 -10.53 28.83
CA ALA A 991 27.34 -11.64 28.38
C ALA A 991 28.25 -12.77 27.86
N ALA A 992 28.12 -13.96 28.43
CA ALA A 992 28.77 -15.17 27.91
C ALA A 992 27.77 -15.93 27.03
N ASP A 993 28.13 -16.13 25.76
CA ASP A 993 27.43 -17.05 24.86
C ASP A 993 27.72 -18.49 25.32
N LEU A 994 26.71 -19.16 25.89
CA LEU A 994 26.84 -20.53 26.39
C LEU A 994 26.73 -21.58 25.29
N GLY A 995 26.59 -21.18 24.02
CA GLY A 995 26.43 -22.09 22.90
C GLY A 995 25.09 -22.83 22.91
N THR A 996 24.83 -23.56 21.84
CA THR A 996 23.55 -24.24 21.59
C THR A 996 23.55 -25.63 22.24
N TRP A 997 22.65 -25.87 23.20
CA TRP A 997 22.44 -27.20 23.81
C TRP A 997 21.29 -27.93 23.12
N GLY A 998 21.61 -28.98 22.36
CA GLY A 998 20.63 -29.90 21.75
C GLY A 998 21.06 -30.38 20.36
N ASP A 999 20.71 -31.62 20.01
CA ASP A 999 21.02 -32.20 18.70
C ASP A 999 20.24 -31.46 17.60
N LEU A 1000 20.94 -30.60 16.84
CA LEU A 1000 20.42 -29.95 15.65
C LEU A 1000 20.51 -30.90 14.46
N TRP A 1001 19.36 -31.30 13.92
CA TRP A 1001 19.30 -31.93 12.61
C TRP A 1001 19.17 -30.82 11.56
N PRO A 1002 20.13 -30.65 10.64
CA PRO A 1002 19.99 -29.69 9.56
C PRO A 1002 18.80 -30.08 8.68
N VAL A 1003 18.01 -29.09 8.27
CA VAL A 1003 17.02 -29.27 7.20
C VAL A 1003 17.78 -29.68 5.95
N LYS A 1004 17.66 -30.97 5.57
CA LYS A 1004 18.35 -31.52 4.39
C LYS A 1004 17.59 -31.25 3.11
N GLU A 1005 16.30 -30.94 3.20
CA GLU A 1005 15.44 -30.65 2.08
C GLU A 1005 15.79 -29.27 1.49
N PRO A 1006 16.10 -29.20 0.18
CA PRO A 1006 16.30 -27.93 -0.49
C PRO A 1006 15.00 -27.11 -0.48
N ASP A 1007 15.15 -25.80 -0.37
CA ASP A 1007 14.04 -24.85 -0.46
C ASP A 1007 13.21 -25.06 -1.75
N MET A 1008 11.88 -25.12 -1.63
CA MET A 1008 10.99 -25.42 -2.75
C MET A 1008 11.07 -24.38 -3.87
N LEU A 1009 11.26 -23.10 -3.54
CA LEU A 1009 11.48 -22.06 -4.55
C LEU A 1009 12.80 -22.30 -5.29
N THR A 1010 13.86 -22.66 -4.56
CA THR A 1010 15.14 -23.05 -5.15
C THR A 1010 15.00 -24.26 -6.06
N VAL A 1011 14.21 -25.27 -5.67
CA VAL A 1011 13.91 -26.44 -6.53
C VAL A 1011 13.11 -26.04 -7.77
N ILE A 1012 12.09 -25.19 -7.63
CA ILE A 1012 11.28 -24.69 -8.76
C ILE A 1012 12.17 -23.88 -9.72
N MET A 1013 12.97 -22.96 -9.18
CA MET A 1013 13.89 -22.13 -9.96
C MET A 1013 14.94 -22.97 -10.66
N GLN A 1014 15.57 -23.94 -9.99
CA GLN A 1014 16.49 -24.88 -10.63
C GLN A 1014 15.82 -25.68 -11.74
N ARG A 1015 14.57 -26.13 -11.55
CA ARG A 1015 13.80 -26.82 -12.61
C ARG A 1015 13.49 -25.91 -13.78
N LEU A 1016 13.10 -24.66 -13.54
CA LEU A 1016 12.85 -23.68 -14.59
C LEU A 1016 14.13 -23.36 -15.36
N THR A 1017 15.24 -23.10 -14.66
CA THR A 1017 16.55 -22.86 -15.29
C THR A 1017 17.03 -24.08 -16.07
N ALA A 1018 16.82 -25.30 -15.57
CA ALA A 1018 17.14 -26.53 -16.29
C ALA A 1018 16.26 -26.71 -17.55
N LEU A 1019 14.96 -26.38 -17.48
CA LEU A 1019 14.05 -26.38 -18.63
C LEU A 1019 14.46 -25.33 -19.68
N GLU A 1020 14.93 -24.16 -19.24
CA GLU A 1020 15.43 -23.09 -20.11
C GLU A 1020 16.74 -23.50 -20.79
N GLN A 1021 17.71 -24.01 -20.05
CA GLN A 1021 19.00 -24.48 -20.57
C GLN A 1021 18.85 -25.67 -21.53
N SER A 1022 17.92 -26.59 -21.27
CA SER A 1022 17.67 -27.74 -22.17
C SER A 1022 16.88 -27.38 -23.43
N GLY A 1023 16.39 -26.13 -23.53
CA GLY A 1023 15.47 -25.69 -24.58
C GLY A 1023 14.09 -26.34 -24.51
N GLU A 1024 13.79 -27.12 -23.46
CA GLU A 1024 12.46 -27.73 -23.25
C GLU A 1024 11.41 -26.67 -22.91
N MET A 1025 11.81 -25.57 -22.25
CA MET A 1025 10.92 -24.44 -21.95
C MET A 1025 10.38 -23.80 -23.23
N GLY A 1026 11.26 -23.54 -24.20
CA GLY A 1026 10.88 -23.05 -25.53
C GLY A 1026 9.90 -24.01 -26.20
N ARG A 1027 10.21 -25.32 -26.23
CA ARG A 1027 9.31 -26.34 -26.79
C ARG A 1027 7.94 -26.39 -26.10
N LYS A 1028 7.89 -26.26 -24.76
CA LYS A 1028 6.62 -26.21 -24.00
C LYS A 1028 5.83 -24.94 -24.27
N MET A 1029 6.51 -23.80 -24.40
CA MET A 1029 5.90 -22.53 -24.75
C MET A 1029 5.32 -22.56 -26.16
N ASP A 1030 6.07 -23.11 -27.13
CA ASP A 1030 5.61 -23.26 -28.51
C ASP A 1030 4.43 -24.23 -28.58
N ALA A 1031 4.50 -25.38 -27.89
CA ALA A 1031 3.36 -26.31 -27.77
C ALA A 1031 2.14 -25.66 -27.09
N PHE A 1032 2.34 -24.78 -26.11
CA PHE A 1032 1.27 -24.01 -25.48
C PHE A 1032 0.63 -23.03 -26.47
N LYS A 1033 1.44 -22.24 -27.18
CA LYS A 1033 0.98 -21.32 -28.23
C LYS A 1033 0.21 -22.06 -29.31
N GLU A 1034 0.75 -23.17 -29.81
CA GLU A 1034 0.07 -24.02 -30.79
C GLU A 1034 -1.26 -24.56 -30.27
N ARG A 1035 -1.33 -24.96 -28.99
CA ARG A 1035 -2.58 -25.42 -28.36
C ARG A 1035 -3.60 -24.30 -28.24
N VAL A 1036 -3.19 -23.09 -27.87
CA VAL A 1036 -4.08 -21.92 -27.79
C VAL A 1036 -4.58 -21.52 -29.17
N ILE A 1037 -3.70 -21.49 -30.18
CA ILE A 1037 -4.08 -21.22 -31.58
C ILE A 1037 -5.08 -22.28 -32.05
N ARG A 1038 -4.77 -23.56 -31.84
CA ARG A 1038 -5.64 -24.67 -32.23
C ARG A 1038 -7.02 -24.58 -31.57
N ASN A 1039 -7.09 -24.35 -30.27
CA ASN A 1039 -8.35 -24.25 -29.52
C ASN A 1039 -9.13 -22.97 -29.83
N SER A 1040 -8.45 -21.87 -30.17
CA SER A 1040 -9.10 -20.61 -30.58
C SER A 1040 -9.69 -20.71 -31.98
N LEU A 1041 -8.98 -21.38 -32.92
CA LEU A 1041 -9.45 -21.58 -34.29
C LEU A 1041 -10.53 -22.68 -34.36
N ARG A 1042 -10.32 -23.78 -33.63
CA ARG A 1042 -11.18 -24.97 -33.59
C ARG A 1042 -11.37 -25.44 -32.15
N PRO A 1043 -12.35 -24.87 -31.40
CA PRO A 1043 -12.66 -25.34 -30.07
C PRO A 1043 -13.07 -26.82 -30.06
N PRO A 1044 -12.90 -27.55 -28.93
CA PRO A 1044 -13.38 -28.91 -28.79
C PRO A 1044 -14.88 -29.01 -29.08
N ALA A 1045 -15.29 -30.03 -29.84
CA ALA A 1045 -16.69 -30.28 -30.13
C ALA A 1045 -17.49 -30.52 -28.84
N VAL A 1046 -18.73 -30.03 -28.81
CA VAL A 1046 -19.67 -30.28 -27.72
C VAL A 1046 -19.98 -31.79 -27.68
N PRO A 1047 -19.70 -32.49 -26.57
CA PRO A 1047 -19.90 -33.93 -26.50
C PRO A 1047 -21.39 -34.28 -26.54
N GLY A 1048 -21.73 -35.36 -27.25
CA GLY A 1048 -23.08 -35.93 -27.26
C GLY A 1048 -24.08 -35.30 -28.25
N ILE A 1049 -23.66 -34.39 -29.13
CA ILE A 1049 -24.53 -33.78 -30.13
C ILE A 1049 -24.51 -34.60 -31.44
N GLY A 1050 -25.65 -35.19 -31.80
CA GLY A 1050 -25.87 -35.92 -33.05
C GLY A 1050 -26.36 -35.04 -34.21
N ARG A 1051 -26.53 -35.66 -35.39
CA ARG A 1051 -27.19 -35.02 -36.55
C ARG A 1051 -28.71 -35.20 -36.43
N THR A 1052 -29.47 -34.15 -36.72
CA THR A 1052 -30.93 -34.23 -36.76
C THR A 1052 -31.38 -34.99 -38.00
N GLU A 1053 -32.07 -36.12 -37.80
CA GLU A 1053 -32.59 -36.96 -38.90
C GLU A 1053 -34.08 -36.75 -39.17
N LYS A 1054 -34.86 -36.37 -38.15
CA LYS A 1054 -36.30 -36.16 -38.25
C LYS A 1054 -36.67 -34.81 -37.66
N TYR A 1055 -37.66 -34.14 -38.27
CA TYR A 1055 -38.21 -32.94 -37.69
C TYR A 1055 -38.79 -33.25 -36.31
N GLY A 1056 -38.41 -32.45 -35.33
CA GLY A 1056 -38.93 -32.49 -33.98
C GLY A 1056 -39.05 -31.08 -33.44
N SER A 1057 -40.02 -30.85 -32.56
CA SER A 1057 -40.08 -29.60 -31.81
C SER A 1057 -40.52 -29.85 -30.39
N ARG A 1058 -40.02 -29.02 -29.48
CA ARG A 1058 -40.46 -29.01 -28.09
C ARG A 1058 -40.48 -27.59 -27.55
N LEU A 1059 -41.28 -27.41 -26.51
CA LEU A 1059 -41.30 -26.18 -25.72
C LEU A 1059 -40.30 -26.30 -24.59
N PHE A 1060 -39.49 -25.25 -24.41
CA PHE A 1060 -38.57 -25.09 -23.30
C PHE A 1060 -39.11 -23.97 -22.41
N ASP A 1061 -39.33 -24.29 -21.13
CA ASP A 1061 -39.71 -23.32 -20.11
C ASP A 1061 -38.44 -22.68 -19.53
N PRO A 1062 -38.14 -21.39 -19.81
CA PRO A 1062 -36.99 -20.71 -19.25
C PRO A 1062 -37.19 -20.28 -17.79
N SER A 1063 -38.31 -20.64 -17.15
CA SER A 1063 -38.58 -20.28 -15.76
C SER A 1063 -37.49 -20.78 -14.81
N VAL A 1064 -37.04 -19.90 -13.94
CA VAL A 1064 -36.04 -20.20 -12.91
C VAL A 1064 -36.69 -20.01 -11.55
N ARG A 1065 -36.52 -20.99 -10.66
CA ARG A 1065 -36.86 -20.83 -9.25
C ARG A 1065 -35.72 -20.12 -8.55
N LEU A 1066 -36.00 -18.96 -7.97
CA LEU A 1066 -34.99 -18.15 -7.30
C LEU A 1066 -34.45 -18.86 -6.06
N ALA A 1067 -33.13 -19.01 -5.96
CA ALA A 1067 -32.48 -19.65 -4.83
C ALA A 1067 -32.41 -18.74 -3.58
N ALA A 1068 -32.61 -17.43 -3.74
CA ALA A 1068 -32.60 -16.42 -2.69
C ALA A 1068 -33.46 -15.20 -3.10
N ASP A 1069 -33.78 -14.33 -2.13
CA ASP A 1069 -34.43 -13.04 -2.38
C ASP A 1069 -33.53 -12.15 -3.26
N ILE A 1070 -34.11 -11.47 -4.25
CA ILE A 1070 -33.44 -10.46 -5.08
C ILE A 1070 -33.95 -9.08 -4.68
N ARG A 1071 -33.00 -8.18 -4.41
CA ARG A 1071 -33.24 -6.80 -3.95
C ARG A 1071 -32.68 -5.79 -4.94
N ASP A 1072 -33.36 -4.66 -5.09
CA ASP A 1072 -32.83 -3.53 -5.87
C ASP A 1072 -31.75 -2.76 -5.09
N ASN A 1073 -31.23 -1.68 -5.68
CA ASN A 1073 -30.23 -0.80 -5.08
C ASN A 1073 -30.71 -0.06 -3.83
N GLU A 1074 -32.03 0.02 -3.60
CA GLU A 1074 -32.65 0.58 -2.39
C GLU A 1074 -32.96 -0.49 -1.33
N GLY A 1075 -32.62 -1.76 -1.59
CA GLY A 1075 -32.84 -2.88 -0.68
C GLY A 1075 -34.26 -3.46 -0.68
N ARG A 1076 -35.14 -2.98 -1.57
CA ARG A 1076 -36.52 -3.49 -1.71
C ARG A 1076 -36.48 -4.86 -2.36
N VAL A 1077 -37.07 -5.86 -1.70
CA VAL A 1077 -37.21 -7.21 -2.27
C VAL A 1077 -38.27 -7.16 -3.36
N PHE A 1078 -37.85 -7.24 -4.62
CA PHE A 1078 -38.76 -7.26 -5.77
C PHE A 1078 -39.00 -8.67 -6.33
N ALA A 1079 -38.18 -9.66 -5.92
CA ALA A 1079 -38.44 -11.07 -6.19
C ALA A 1079 -37.99 -11.93 -5.00
N ARG A 1080 -38.82 -12.87 -4.54
CA ARG A 1080 -38.58 -13.63 -3.31
C ARG A 1080 -37.93 -14.98 -3.58
N GLN A 1081 -37.18 -15.49 -2.60
CA GLN A 1081 -36.66 -16.85 -2.59
C GLN A 1081 -37.79 -17.86 -2.81
N GLY A 1082 -37.56 -18.81 -3.71
CA GLY A 1082 -38.54 -19.83 -4.08
C GLY A 1082 -39.58 -19.39 -5.12
N GLU A 1083 -39.66 -18.09 -5.44
CA GLU A 1083 -40.48 -17.57 -6.52
C GLU A 1083 -40.01 -18.12 -7.87
N VAL A 1084 -40.95 -18.48 -8.73
CA VAL A 1084 -40.68 -19.01 -10.07
C VAL A 1084 -40.85 -17.87 -11.06
N MET A 1085 -39.73 -17.39 -11.60
CA MET A 1085 -39.68 -16.24 -12.48
C MET A 1085 -39.38 -16.69 -13.90
N ASN A 1086 -40.23 -16.30 -14.85
CA ASN A 1086 -39.99 -16.55 -16.27
C ASN A 1086 -39.34 -15.30 -16.90
N PRO A 1087 -38.08 -15.39 -17.39
CA PRO A 1087 -37.37 -14.24 -17.97
C PRO A 1087 -38.11 -13.58 -19.13
N LEU A 1088 -38.88 -14.34 -19.91
CA LEU A 1088 -39.63 -13.82 -21.07
C LEU A 1088 -40.78 -12.88 -20.69
N GLN A 1089 -41.15 -12.81 -19.40
CA GLN A 1089 -42.09 -11.81 -18.90
C GLN A 1089 -41.47 -10.40 -18.82
N TYR A 1090 -40.15 -10.32 -18.65
CA TYR A 1090 -39.43 -9.07 -18.37
C TYR A 1090 -38.57 -8.64 -19.56
N VAL A 1091 -37.99 -9.61 -20.28
CA VAL A 1091 -37.12 -9.38 -21.42
C VAL A 1091 -37.62 -10.21 -22.60
N PRO A 1092 -38.17 -9.58 -23.66
CA PRO A 1092 -38.61 -10.31 -24.84
C PRO A 1092 -37.40 -10.92 -25.55
N PHE A 1093 -37.52 -12.19 -25.97
CA PHE A 1093 -36.47 -12.88 -26.69
C PHE A 1093 -36.54 -12.57 -28.18
N ASN A 1094 -35.91 -11.45 -28.56
CA ASN A 1094 -35.99 -10.85 -29.91
C ASN A 1094 -34.95 -11.40 -30.90
N GLN A 1095 -34.37 -12.57 -30.64
CA GLN A 1095 -33.34 -13.18 -31.48
C GLN A 1095 -33.70 -14.63 -31.83
N THR A 1096 -33.15 -15.13 -32.94
CA THR A 1096 -33.24 -16.54 -33.30
C THR A 1096 -31.85 -17.17 -33.16
N LEU A 1097 -31.75 -18.27 -32.40
CA LEU A 1097 -30.50 -19.01 -32.28
C LEU A 1097 -30.52 -20.20 -33.22
N TYR A 1098 -29.46 -20.37 -33.99
CA TYR A 1098 -29.23 -21.51 -34.86
C TYR A 1098 -28.03 -22.29 -34.33
N PHE A 1099 -28.21 -23.58 -34.04
CA PHE A 1099 -27.16 -24.48 -33.64
C PHE A 1099 -26.83 -25.41 -34.81
N ILE A 1100 -25.57 -25.41 -35.26
CA ILE A 1100 -25.12 -26.24 -36.39
C ILE A 1100 -23.75 -26.87 -36.12
N ASN A 1101 -23.48 -28.00 -36.77
CA ASN A 1101 -22.11 -28.48 -36.94
C ASN A 1101 -21.50 -27.81 -38.19
N GLY A 1102 -20.50 -26.94 -37.97
CA GLY A 1102 -19.80 -26.23 -39.04
C GLY A 1102 -18.94 -27.13 -39.94
N ASP A 1103 -18.64 -28.36 -39.52
CA ASP A 1103 -17.94 -29.35 -40.35
C ASP A 1103 -18.89 -30.13 -41.27
N ASP A 1104 -20.20 -30.08 -41.04
CA ASP A 1104 -21.19 -30.77 -41.87
C ASP A 1104 -21.64 -29.86 -43.03
N PRO A 1105 -21.21 -30.12 -44.28
CA PRO A 1105 -21.54 -29.25 -45.41
C PRO A 1105 -23.03 -29.14 -45.66
N ALA A 1106 -23.82 -30.17 -45.34
CA ALA A 1106 -25.27 -30.14 -45.50
C ALA A 1106 -25.91 -29.15 -44.52
N GLN A 1107 -25.40 -29.07 -43.28
CA GLN A 1107 -25.89 -28.12 -42.27
C GLN A 1107 -25.46 -26.69 -42.58
N VAL A 1108 -24.23 -26.49 -43.07
CA VAL A 1108 -23.77 -25.17 -43.54
C VAL A 1108 -24.62 -24.69 -44.71
N ALA A 1109 -24.90 -25.57 -45.68
CA ALA A 1109 -25.79 -25.25 -46.79
C ALA A 1109 -27.23 -25.00 -46.33
N TRP A 1110 -27.72 -25.74 -45.33
CA TRP A 1110 -29.02 -25.51 -44.71
C TRP A 1110 -29.09 -24.14 -44.03
N MET A 1111 -28.04 -23.74 -43.31
CA MET A 1111 -27.95 -22.44 -42.63
C MET A 1111 -27.96 -21.28 -43.64
N LYS A 1112 -27.24 -21.41 -44.76
CA LYS A 1112 -27.25 -20.41 -45.85
C LYS A 1112 -28.62 -20.21 -46.50
N ARG A 1113 -29.53 -21.19 -46.40
CA ARG A 1113 -30.92 -21.09 -46.89
C ARG A 1113 -31.88 -20.50 -45.86
N GLN A 1114 -31.46 -20.33 -44.59
CA GLN A 1114 -32.35 -19.82 -43.56
C GLN A 1114 -32.52 -18.30 -43.73
N THR A 1115 -33.76 -17.85 -43.73
CA THR A 1115 -34.10 -16.46 -43.46
C THR A 1115 -34.46 -16.34 -41.98
N PRO A 1116 -33.70 -15.59 -41.17
CA PRO A 1116 -34.03 -15.38 -39.77
C PRO A 1116 -35.43 -14.78 -39.62
N PRO A 1117 -36.30 -15.34 -38.76
CA PRO A 1117 -37.61 -14.75 -38.51
C PRO A 1117 -37.54 -13.47 -37.65
N THR A 1118 -36.39 -13.21 -37.04
CA THR A 1118 -36.11 -12.03 -36.19
C THR A 1118 -34.99 -11.19 -36.79
N LEU A 1119 -35.01 -9.88 -36.53
CA LEU A 1119 -33.95 -8.94 -36.95
C LEU A 1119 -32.55 -9.36 -36.44
N GLU A 1120 -32.49 -9.91 -35.23
CA GLU A 1120 -31.26 -10.46 -34.66
C GLU A 1120 -31.24 -11.99 -34.78
N SER A 1121 -30.10 -12.54 -35.20
CA SER A 1121 -29.87 -13.98 -35.15
C SER A 1121 -28.44 -14.31 -34.78
N LYS A 1122 -28.24 -15.47 -34.15
CA LYS A 1122 -26.92 -15.96 -33.77
C LYS A 1122 -26.73 -17.37 -34.29
N ILE A 1123 -25.62 -17.58 -34.98
CA ILE A 1123 -25.18 -18.89 -35.45
C ILE A 1123 -24.19 -19.42 -34.42
N ILE A 1124 -24.53 -20.54 -33.79
CA ILE A 1124 -23.78 -21.15 -32.70
C ILE A 1124 -23.28 -22.51 -33.19
N LEU A 1125 -21.96 -22.66 -33.27
CA LEU A 1125 -21.32 -23.91 -33.61
C LEU A 1125 -21.28 -24.83 -32.39
N VAL A 1126 -21.60 -26.10 -32.60
CA VAL A 1126 -21.29 -27.19 -31.65
C VAL A 1126 -19.98 -27.89 -32.01
N GLN A 1127 -19.51 -27.70 -33.24
CA GLN A 1127 -18.27 -28.23 -33.80
C GLN A 1127 -17.91 -27.41 -35.06
N GLY A 1128 -16.62 -27.28 -35.36
CA GLY A 1128 -16.11 -26.62 -36.57
C GLY A 1128 -15.17 -25.44 -36.28
N SER A 1129 -14.60 -24.87 -37.35
CA SER A 1129 -13.72 -23.71 -37.27
C SER A 1129 -14.52 -22.41 -37.25
N ILE A 1130 -14.33 -21.59 -36.21
CA ILE A 1130 -15.03 -20.30 -36.08
C ILE A 1130 -14.68 -19.35 -37.24
N PRO A 1131 -13.40 -19.05 -37.55
CA PRO A 1131 -13.07 -18.10 -38.61
C PRO A 1131 -13.45 -18.59 -40.02
N GLU A 1132 -13.33 -19.90 -40.30
CA GLU A 1132 -13.78 -20.46 -41.58
C GLU A 1132 -15.30 -20.34 -41.75
N MET A 1133 -16.06 -20.61 -40.69
CA MET A 1133 -17.52 -20.48 -40.71
C MET A 1133 -17.97 -19.04 -40.80
N GLN A 1134 -17.34 -18.13 -40.06
CA GLN A 1134 -17.62 -16.69 -40.16
C GLN A 1134 -17.38 -16.17 -41.58
N LYS A 1135 -16.32 -16.63 -42.26
CA LYS A 1135 -16.06 -16.31 -43.66
C LYS A 1135 -17.05 -16.97 -44.63
N SER A 1136 -17.43 -18.23 -44.39
CA SER A 1136 -18.33 -18.99 -45.26
C SER A 1136 -19.79 -18.50 -45.18
N LEU A 1137 -20.23 -18.10 -44.00
CA LEU A 1137 -21.60 -17.66 -43.72
C LEU A 1137 -21.76 -16.15 -43.79
N ASP A 1138 -20.66 -15.39 -43.92
CA ASP A 1138 -20.62 -13.92 -43.92
C ASP A 1138 -21.44 -13.32 -42.76
N SER A 1139 -21.24 -13.87 -41.57
CA SER A 1139 -22.03 -13.55 -40.37
C SER A 1139 -21.20 -13.81 -39.12
N CYS A 1140 -21.51 -13.11 -38.02
CA CYS A 1140 -20.88 -13.38 -36.74
C CYS A 1140 -21.25 -14.80 -36.24
N VAL A 1141 -20.23 -15.60 -35.95
CA VAL A 1141 -20.39 -16.99 -35.52
C VAL A 1141 -19.89 -17.15 -34.09
N TYR A 1142 -20.68 -17.86 -33.28
CA TYR A 1142 -20.39 -18.20 -31.89
C TYR A 1142 -20.09 -19.69 -31.78
N PHE A 1143 -19.55 -20.13 -30.63
CA PHE A 1143 -19.35 -21.54 -30.32
C PHE A 1143 -19.90 -21.82 -28.93
N ASP A 1144 -20.65 -22.91 -28.76
CA ASP A 1144 -21.19 -23.31 -27.45
C ASP A 1144 -20.10 -23.98 -26.59
N GLN A 1145 -19.22 -23.16 -26.00
CA GLN A 1145 -18.09 -23.66 -25.20
C GLN A 1145 -18.58 -24.55 -24.04
N ASN A 1146 -18.05 -25.76 -23.97
CA ASN A 1146 -18.44 -26.80 -23.00
C ASN A 1146 -19.91 -27.24 -23.09
N GLY A 1147 -20.66 -26.86 -24.13
CA GLY A 1147 -22.04 -27.30 -24.32
C GLY A 1147 -23.06 -26.69 -23.35
N VAL A 1148 -22.79 -25.52 -22.78
CA VAL A 1148 -23.64 -24.92 -21.74
C VAL A 1148 -25.04 -24.61 -22.27
N LEU A 1149 -25.16 -24.07 -23.48
CA LEU A 1149 -26.45 -23.76 -24.08
C LEU A 1149 -27.17 -25.03 -24.53
N CYS A 1150 -26.45 -25.96 -25.17
CA CYS A 1150 -27.01 -27.25 -25.56
C CYS A 1150 -27.55 -28.01 -24.36
N GLN A 1151 -26.79 -28.10 -23.26
CA GLN A 1151 -27.25 -28.75 -22.03
C GLN A 1151 -28.48 -28.05 -21.44
N ARG A 1152 -28.45 -26.71 -21.34
CA ARG A 1152 -29.56 -25.94 -20.75
C ARG A 1152 -30.85 -26.04 -21.58
N LEU A 1153 -30.73 -25.99 -22.91
CA LEU A 1153 -31.86 -26.06 -23.85
C LEU A 1153 -32.22 -27.51 -24.19
N GLY A 1154 -31.46 -28.49 -23.68
CA GLY A 1154 -31.56 -29.93 -23.92
C GLY A 1154 -31.20 -30.38 -25.34
N ILE A 1155 -30.51 -29.56 -26.13
CA ILE A 1155 -30.19 -29.84 -27.54
C ILE A 1155 -29.18 -30.98 -27.57
N ASP A 1156 -29.58 -32.10 -28.17
CA ASP A 1156 -28.78 -33.31 -28.38
C ASP A 1156 -28.59 -33.64 -29.87
N GLN A 1157 -29.22 -32.86 -30.76
CA GLN A 1157 -29.12 -33.00 -32.22
C GLN A 1157 -29.06 -31.63 -32.91
N VAL A 1158 -28.35 -31.52 -34.03
CA VAL A 1158 -28.28 -30.31 -34.88
C VAL A 1158 -28.43 -30.65 -36.37
N PRO A 1159 -29.00 -29.78 -37.24
CA PRO A 1159 -29.39 -28.39 -36.97
C PRO A 1159 -30.55 -28.23 -35.99
N ALA A 1160 -30.40 -27.27 -35.07
CA ALA A 1160 -31.50 -26.86 -34.20
C ALA A 1160 -31.74 -25.35 -34.28
N ARG A 1161 -32.99 -24.94 -34.20
CA ARG A 1161 -33.43 -23.54 -34.17
C ARG A 1161 -34.17 -23.27 -32.87
N VAL A 1162 -33.79 -22.19 -32.19
CA VAL A 1162 -34.46 -21.74 -30.96
C VAL A 1162 -35.03 -20.35 -31.18
N SER A 1163 -36.33 -20.22 -30.95
CA SER A 1163 -37.09 -18.97 -31.13
C SER A 1163 -38.13 -18.82 -30.02
N ALA A 1164 -38.59 -17.60 -29.76
CA ALA A 1164 -39.72 -17.38 -28.86
C ALA A 1164 -41.02 -17.88 -29.52
N VAL A 1165 -41.91 -18.49 -28.73
CA VAL A 1165 -43.29 -18.72 -29.19
C VAL A 1165 -44.06 -17.40 -29.10
N PRO A 1166 -44.65 -16.90 -30.20
CA PRO A 1166 -45.38 -15.64 -30.17
C PRO A 1166 -46.54 -15.67 -29.16
N GLY A 1167 -46.55 -14.71 -28.24
CA GLY A 1167 -47.60 -14.57 -27.23
C GLY A 1167 -47.52 -15.57 -26.07
N ASP A 1168 -46.46 -16.39 -25.98
CA ASP A 1168 -46.29 -17.39 -24.93
C ASP A 1168 -44.97 -17.19 -24.16
N ARG A 1169 -44.82 -17.89 -23.03
CA ARG A 1169 -43.66 -17.80 -22.12
C ARG A 1169 -42.67 -18.96 -22.31
N PHE A 1170 -42.72 -19.60 -23.47
CA PHE A 1170 -41.84 -20.71 -23.84
C PHE A 1170 -40.93 -20.32 -25.00
N LEU A 1171 -39.75 -20.93 -25.03
CA LEU A 1171 -38.94 -21.00 -26.24
C LEU A 1171 -39.32 -22.27 -27.01
N LYS A 1172 -39.45 -22.17 -28.33
CA LYS A 1172 -39.57 -23.34 -29.20
C LYS A 1172 -38.17 -23.77 -29.62
N VAL A 1173 -37.80 -25.00 -29.25
CA VAL A 1173 -36.59 -25.67 -29.75
C VAL A 1173 -37.02 -26.62 -30.86
N GLU A 1174 -36.60 -26.34 -32.08
CA GLU A 1174 -36.89 -27.15 -33.27
C GLU A 1174 -35.63 -27.83 -33.76
N PHE A 1175 -35.72 -29.13 -34.01
CA PHE A 1175 -34.71 -29.93 -34.66
C PHE A 1175 -35.12 -30.10 -36.12
N ILE A 1176 -34.31 -29.62 -37.06
CA ILE A 1176 -34.67 -29.55 -38.48
C ILE A 1176 -33.65 -30.33 -39.29
N PRO A 1177 -34.04 -31.41 -40.00
CA PRO A 1177 -33.13 -32.15 -40.87
C PRO A 1177 -32.52 -31.23 -41.94
N ALA A 1178 -31.20 -31.29 -42.10
CA ALA A 1178 -30.50 -30.41 -43.05
C ALA A 1178 -30.92 -30.62 -44.53
N GLU A 1179 -31.55 -31.76 -44.83
CA GLU A 1179 -31.98 -32.18 -46.17
C GLU A 1179 -33.46 -31.84 -46.48
N GLU A 1180 -34.25 -31.43 -45.48
CA GLU A 1180 -35.61 -30.93 -45.72
C GLU A 1180 -35.51 -29.54 -46.39
N GLY A 1181 -35.98 -29.47 -47.64
CA GLY A 1181 -35.80 -28.32 -48.55
C GLY A 1181 -35.31 -28.68 -49.96
N ARG A 1182 -35.06 -29.98 -50.24
CA ARG A 1182 -34.89 -30.50 -51.62
C ARG A 1182 -36.18 -31.01 -52.28
N LYS A 1183 -37.28 -31.09 -51.53
CA LYS A 1183 -38.65 -31.22 -52.06
C LYS A 1183 -39.33 -29.87 -51.94
#